data_AF-M7WRD1-F1
#
_entry.id   AF-M7WRD1-F1
#
_cell.length_a   1.000
_cell.length_b   1.000
_cell.length_c   1.000
_cell.angle_alpha   90.00
_cell.angle_beta   90.00
_cell.angle_gamma   90.00
#
_symmetry.space_group_name_H-M   'P 1'
#
loop_
_entity.id
_entity.type
_entity.pdbx_description
1 polymer ?
#
loop_
_entity_poly.entity_id
_entity_poly.type
_entity_poly.pdbx_seq_one_letter_code
_entity_poly.pdbx_strand_id
1 'polypeptide(L)'
;MAAPIGNGGSVPLTVNDGNASSASSSLAPKPHIDPNNHVVMLDNYDSFTWNLYQYLCLLGANMTVIRSDALTLDELRAQHPTMTHLVISPGPGHPLKDSGISVDAIDYYAGKIPILGVCMGLQAITVKYGGVVEQAGEYVHGKTSAILHDGKGLFKGLAQGVAGTRYHSLAARINSLPEELVVTSRTEGGIIMGLRHKEYSIEAVQYHPESILSEEGKLMLANFLSWKGGRWSELPEVLEPVKGFSASAPLANGSAPSPNAVPTILQKIEQQRILDVAKAKATPGYKPSDLESLIALHVPPPLISFHQRLRPCATSTSATSAVPHMALLAEVKRASPSKGDIVDASSPSAPAIALSYALAGASVISVLTEPKWFKGSLDDMRAVRAAVDALPNRPAILRKDFILDPYQIDEARVYGADTVLLIVAMLDDAKLASLYAHSVARGMEPLVEVNNAEELERALKVGAKVIGVNNRNLHDFNVDMSTTSRIADVIKEKYPERAGEVILIALSGITGRKDVERYQAQGVSAVLVGESLMRANDKGAFVKELLGLSSSAAPSSLVNGAAQAVQAAASAVVGAVTGNSTSSPRKAPLVKICGLKTPEAALTAADAGADLLGLIFVPGSKRNVSLTQAGEIISAVRARHAGPKRAEAAAAALDTSDWFSLQASRISAHPRKPLFVGVFQNPSLETVLSTVDALGLDLVQLHGSEPTQWARLIPVPVIRAFHVDEKAEADAEEAAQLREATRPGFHALPLLDTKVSKDKGALSGGAGRVFDWAVAKRLVSSRVQEGHRDLPIVLAGGLDAANIKEGVQTVRPFAVDVSGGVETNGEKDLDKIREFIRLAKQA
;
A
#
# COMPACT_ATOMS: atom_id res chain seq x y z
N MET A 1 -55.88 -10.98 -48.53
CA MET A 1 -55.52 -10.25 -49.76
C MET A 1 -54.01 -10.09 -49.80
N ALA A 2 -53.43 -10.47 -50.93
CA ALA A 2 -52.02 -10.40 -51.33
C ALA A 2 -51.42 -9.00 -51.09
N ALA A 3 -50.24 -8.86 -50.47
CA ALA A 3 -48.88 -8.87 -51.06
C ALA A 3 -48.32 -7.41 -51.24
N PRO A 4 -47.08 -7.17 -51.72
CA PRO A 4 -46.01 -6.42 -51.02
C PRO A 4 -45.49 -5.22 -51.87
N ILE A 5 -44.22 -4.82 -51.68
CA ILE A 5 -43.36 -3.97 -52.57
C ILE A 5 -43.42 -2.45 -52.21
N GLY A 6 -42.33 -1.68 -52.12
CA GLY A 6 -40.97 -1.92 -52.60
C GLY A 6 -39.94 -0.89 -52.14
N ASN A 7 -38.72 -1.16 -52.61
CA ASN A 7 -37.47 -0.45 -52.41
C ASN A 7 -37.32 0.66 -53.46
N GLY A 8 -36.60 1.73 -53.11
CA GLY A 8 -35.83 2.53 -54.08
C GLY A 8 -36.18 4.03 -54.14
N GLY A 9 -35.17 4.87 -53.88
CA GLY A 9 -35.22 6.30 -54.24
C GLY A 9 -34.32 7.19 -53.38
N SER A 10 -33.03 7.22 -53.67
CA SER A 10 -32.03 8.16 -53.16
C SER A 10 -32.32 9.62 -53.57
N VAL A 11 -32.24 10.56 -52.63
CA VAL A 11 -32.12 12.02 -52.88
C VAL A 11 -31.07 12.59 -51.91
N PRO A 12 -30.11 13.41 -52.39
CA PRO A 12 -28.95 13.83 -51.59
C PRO A 12 -29.31 14.99 -50.66
N LEU A 13 -28.82 14.93 -49.42
CA LEU A 13 -28.87 16.04 -48.47
C LEU A 13 -27.57 16.84 -48.56
N THR A 14 -27.68 18.02 -49.15
CA THR A 14 -26.73 19.13 -49.03
C THR A 14 -26.63 19.56 -47.56
N VAL A 15 -25.43 19.55 -47.01
CA VAL A 15 -25.14 20.11 -45.68
C VAL A 15 -24.75 21.56 -45.84
N ASN A 16 -25.43 22.42 -45.08
CA ASN A 16 -25.26 23.86 -44.99
C ASN A 16 -23.90 24.19 -44.36
N ASP A 17 -23.02 24.86 -45.10
CA ASP A 17 -21.84 25.55 -44.56
C ASP A 17 -22.25 26.93 -44.05
N GLY A 18 -22.11 27.16 -42.74
CA GLY A 18 -22.47 28.45 -42.17
C GLY A 18 -22.16 28.59 -40.68
N ASN A 19 -20.88 28.51 -40.29
CA ASN A 19 -20.20 29.47 -39.40
C ASN A 19 -18.81 28.95 -39.02
N ALA A 20 -17.81 29.31 -39.82
CA ALA A 20 -16.41 29.31 -39.38
C ALA A 20 -15.84 30.70 -39.67
N SER A 21 -15.96 31.58 -38.68
CA SER A 21 -15.28 32.88 -38.69
C SER A 21 -13.78 32.65 -38.73
N SER A 22 -13.17 33.17 -39.78
CA SER A 22 -11.75 33.18 -40.10
C SER A 22 -10.87 33.75 -38.98
N ALA A 23 -9.92 32.94 -38.52
CA ALA A 23 -8.61 33.42 -38.08
C ALA A 23 -7.56 32.72 -38.94
N SER A 24 -7.13 33.37 -40.03
CA SER A 24 -6.02 32.91 -40.84
C SER A 24 -4.73 33.03 -40.03
N SER A 25 -4.09 31.91 -39.71
CA SER A 25 -2.72 31.91 -39.22
C SER A 25 -1.80 32.42 -40.33
N SER A 26 -1.26 33.63 -40.18
CA SER A 26 -0.18 34.11 -41.05
C SER A 26 1.08 33.26 -40.78
N LEU A 27 1.27 32.17 -41.54
CA LEU A 27 2.53 31.44 -41.57
C LEU A 27 3.62 32.38 -42.09
N ALA A 28 4.65 32.62 -41.28
CA ALA A 28 5.85 33.33 -41.70
C ALA A 28 6.46 32.64 -42.94
N PRO A 29 7.08 33.40 -43.88
CA PRO A 29 7.74 32.81 -45.04
C PRO A 29 8.83 31.83 -44.59
N LYS A 30 8.85 30.63 -45.18
CA LYS A 30 9.87 29.60 -44.91
C LYS A 30 11.28 30.14 -45.21
N PRO A 31 12.31 29.81 -44.40
CA PRO A 31 13.68 30.28 -44.65
C PRO A 31 14.17 29.82 -46.04
N HIS A 32 14.85 30.72 -46.78
CA HIS A 32 15.51 30.37 -48.03
C HIS A 32 16.81 29.62 -47.72
N ILE A 33 16.93 28.37 -48.16
CA ILE A 33 18.08 27.50 -47.85
C ILE A 33 19.09 27.56 -49.00
N ASP A 34 20.37 27.76 -48.67
CA ASP A 34 21.45 27.79 -49.66
C ASP A 34 21.80 26.36 -50.11
N PRO A 35 21.69 26.03 -51.41
CA PRO A 35 22.04 24.70 -51.91
C PRO A 35 23.53 24.34 -51.74
N ASN A 36 24.39 25.31 -51.39
CA ASN A 36 25.81 25.10 -51.14
C ASN A 36 26.15 24.77 -49.68
N ASN A 37 25.16 24.58 -48.80
CA ASN A 37 25.39 24.19 -47.42
C ASN A 37 26.00 22.78 -47.34
N HIS A 38 27.33 22.69 -47.27
CA HIS A 38 28.04 21.45 -46.93
C HIS A 38 28.03 21.29 -45.41
N VAL A 39 27.25 20.31 -44.94
CA VAL A 39 27.00 20.04 -43.52
C VAL A 39 27.68 18.73 -43.16
N VAL A 40 28.58 18.75 -42.18
CA VAL A 40 29.14 17.51 -41.62
C VAL A 40 28.43 17.19 -40.32
N MET A 41 27.98 15.94 -40.18
CA MET A 41 27.39 15.41 -38.96
C MET A 41 28.34 14.39 -38.33
N LEU A 42 28.75 14.65 -37.09
CA LEU A 42 29.45 13.67 -36.26
C LEU A 42 28.43 12.77 -35.58
N ASP A 43 28.43 11.49 -35.98
CA ASP A 43 27.52 10.45 -35.50
C ASP A 43 28.05 9.82 -34.20
N ASN A 44 27.34 10.09 -33.11
CA ASN A 44 27.59 9.54 -31.78
C ASN A 44 26.80 8.25 -31.50
N TYR A 45 26.44 7.47 -32.53
CA TYR A 45 25.87 6.12 -32.42
C TYR A 45 24.42 6.04 -31.91
N ASP A 46 23.59 7.05 -32.18
CA ASP A 46 22.15 6.97 -31.91
C ASP A 46 21.35 6.46 -33.11
N SER A 47 20.30 5.67 -32.85
CA SER A 47 19.35 5.23 -33.88
C SER A 47 18.62 6.37 -34.60
N PHE A 48 18.49 7.54 -33.96
CA PHE A 48 17.82 8.72 -34.50
C PHE A 48 18.73 9.61 -35.37
N THR A 49 20.04 9.37 -35.41
CA THR A 49 20.98 10.12 -36.26
C THR A 49 20.51 10.16 -37.73
N TRP A 50 19.99 9.05 -38.24
CA TRP A 50 19.54 8.97 -39.64
C TRP A 50 18.23 9.71 -39.90
N ASN A 51 17.38 9.91 -38.90
CA ASN A 51 16.20 10.76 -39.02
C ASN A 51 16.60 12.23 -39.12
N LEU A 52 17.59 12.64 -38.33
CA LEU A 52 18.17 13.98 -38.37
C LEU A 52 18.83 14.24 -39.73
N TYR A 53 19.63 13.29 -40.24
CA TYR A 53 20.18 13.31 -41.59
C TYR A 53 19.09 13.46 -42.65
N GLN A 54 18.04 12.65 -42.57
CA GLN A 54 16.94 12.70 -43.54
C GLN A 54 16.25 14.06 -43.54
N TYR A 55 15.98 14.65 -42.37
CA TYR A 55 15.32 15.95 -42.27
C TYR A 55 16.19 17.06 -42.88
N LEU A 56 17.50 17.05 -42.62
CA LEU A 56 18.44 18.02 -43.20
C LEU A 56 18.55 17.85 -44.73
N CYS A 57 18.62 16.62 -45.25
CA CYS A 57 18.60 16.34 -46.69
C CYS A 57 17.30 16.83 -47.36
N LEU A 58 16.14 16.59 -46.73
CA LEU A 58 14.84 17.06 -47.24
C LEU A 58 14.73 18.58 -47.27
N LEU A 59 15.50 19.26 -46.44
CA LEU A 59 15.62 20.72 -46.42
C LEU A 59 16.69 21.23 -47.41
N GLY A 60 17.40 20.35 -48.12
CA GLY A 60 18.35 20.70 -49.18
C GLY A 60 19.80 20.80 -48.73
N ALA A 61 20.16 20.33 -47.52
CA ALA A 61 21.55 20.28 -47.07
C ALA A 61 22.37 19.23 -47.84
N ASN A 62 23.61 19.58 -48.22
CA ASN A 62 24.58 18.64 -48.73
C ASN A 62 25.31 17.97 -47.54
N MET A 63 24.86 16.78 -47.17
CA MET A 63 25.27 16.11 -45.92
C MET A 63 26.47 15.17 -46.10
N THR A 64 27.38 15.19 -45.13
CA THR A 64 28.40 14.15 -44.90
C THR A 64 28.27 13.65 -43.46
N VAL A 65 28.12 12.34 -43.26
CA VAL A 65 28.00 11.74 -41.92
C VAL A 65 29.27 10.95 -41.62
N ILE A 66 29.90 11.24 -40.48
CA ILE A 66 31.15 10.60 -40.04
C ILE A 66 30.95 10.11 -38.61
N ARG A 67 31.31 8.86 -38.32
CA ARG A 67 31.31 8.38 -36.93
C ARG A 67 32.27 9.21 -36.10
N SER A 68 31.86 9.57 -34.89
CA SER A 68 32.60 10.49 -34.01
C SER A 68 34.01 10.01 -33.64
N ASP A 69 34.36 8.73 -33.87
CA ASP A 69 35.66 8.12 -33.61
C ASP A 69 36.40 7.67 -34.89
N ALA A 70 35.83 7.89 -36.07
CA ALA A 70 36.40 7.40 -37.33
C ALA A 70 37.54 8.25 -37.90
N LEU A 71 37.60 9.53 -37.53
CA LEU A 71 38.65 10.46 -37.94
C LEU A 71 39.21 11.19 -36.73
N THR A 72 40.48 11.56 -36.81
CA THR A 72 41.06 12.58 -35.92
C THR A 72 40.58 13.98 -36.34
N LEU A 73 40.71 14.97 -35.44
CA LEU A 73 40.34 16.35 -35.75
C LEU A 73 41.13 16.91 -36.95
N ASP A 74 42.41 16.58 -37.09
CA ASP A 74 43.24 17.04 -38.21
C ASP A 74 42.82 16.41 -39.54
N GLU A 75 42.43 15.14 -39.54
CA GLU A 75 41.88 14.48 -40.72
C GLU A 75 40.52 15.07 -41.12
N LEU A 76 39.64 15.34 -40.14
CA LEU A 76 38.35 16.01 -40.40
C LEU A 76 38.56 17.36 -41.10
N ARG A 77 39.53 18.15 -40.64
CA ARG A 77 39.88 19.46 -41.22
C ARG A 77 40.45 19.33 -42.63
N ALA A 78 41.32 18.34 -42.85
CA ALA A 78 41.97 18.14 -44.15
C ALA A 78 41.00 17.59 -45.21
N GLN A 79 40.09 16.69 -44.82
CA GLN A 79 39.15 16.05 -45.73
C GLN A 79 37.92 16.89 -46.04
N HIS A 80 37.51 17.77 -45.12
CA HIS A 80 36.32 18.63 -45.28
C HIS A 80 36.63 20.13 -45.11
N PRO A 81 37.55 20.70 -45.92
CA PRO A 81 37.96 22.10 -45.79
C PRO A 81 36.86 23.10 -46.19
N THR A 82 35.85 22.65 -46.95
CA THR A 82 34.71 23.47 -47.41
C THR A 82 33.49 23.34 -46.52
N MET A 83 33.60 22.68 -45.35
CA MET A 83 32.48 22.53 -44.42
C MET A 83 31.94 23.90 -44.01
N THR A 84 30.62 24.05 -44.12
CA THR A 84 29.91 25.28 -43.76
C THR A 84 29.15 25.18 -42.45
N HIS A 85 28.76 23.97 -42.03
CA HIS A 85 27.98 23.71 -40.82
C HIS A 85 28.43 22.40 -40.18
N LEU A 86 28.44 22.37 -38.85
CA LEU A 86 28.72 21.18 -38.06
C LEU A 86 27.50 20.77 -37.25
N VAL A 87 27.15 19.48 -37.29
CA VAL A 87 26.10 18.90 -36.45
C VAL A 87 26.70 17.82 -35.55
N ILE A 88 26.44 17.91 -34.26
CA ILE A 88 26.78 16.85 -33.29
C ILE A 88 25.50 16.08 -32.99
N SER A 89 25.45 14.83 -33.46
CA SER A 89 24.24 14.01 -33.36
C SER A 89 23.94 13.59 -31.91
N PRO A 90 22.73 13.07 -31.66
CA PRO A 90 22.45 12.29 -30.45
C PRO A 90 23.36 11.08 -30.33
N GLY A 91 23.48 10.54 -29.11
CA GLY A 91 24.31 9.38 -28.80
C GLY A 91 24.05 8.85 -27.40
N PRO A 92 24.25 7.54 -27.15
CA PRO A 92 24.23 6.99 -25.80
C PRO A 92 25.49 7.35 -25.02
N GLY A 93 25.45 7.15 -23.70
CA GLY A 93 26.63 7.32 -22.84
C GLY A 93 26.79 8.76 -22.30
N HIS A 94 28.03 9.14 -22.00
CA HIS A 94 28.39 10.43 -21.42
C HIS A 94 29.35 11.18 -22.37
N PRO A 95 29.18 12.50 -22.60
CA PRO A 95 29.98 13.25 -23.58
C PRO A 95 31.49 13.16 -23.35
N LEU A 96 31.95 13.20 -22.09
CA LEU A 96 33.38 13.07 -21.77
C LEU A 96 34.03 11.71 -22.10
N LYS A 97 33.24 10.68 -22.40
CA LYS A 97 33.75 9.31 -22.61
C LYS A 97 33.37 8.76 -23.98
N ASP A 98 32.17 9.08 -24.44
CA ASP A 98 31.52 8.35 -25.52
C ASP A 98 31.27 9.20 -26.78
N SER A 99 31.67 10.49 -26.80
CA SER A 99 31.40 11.39 -27.95
C SER A 99 32.52 11.49 -28.99
N GLY A 100 33.56 10.65 -28.92
CA GLY A 100 34.72 10.71 -29.82
C GLY A 100 35.31 12.13 -29.92
N ILE A 101 35.60 12.58 -31.15
CA ILE A 101 36.14 13.91 -31.43
C ILE A 101 35.12 15.06 -31.33
N SER A 102 33.86 14.80 -30.91
CA SER A 102 32.80 15.81 -30.93
C SER A 102 33.14 17.06 -30.10
N VAL A 103 33.70 16.89 -28.89
CA VAL A 103 34.09 18.01 -28.02
C VAL A 103 35.25 18.82 -28.64
N ASP A 104 36.24 18.14 -29.21
CA ASP A 104 37.39 18.78 -29.87
C ASP A 104 36.98 19.52 -31.15
N ALA A 105 36.04 18.94 -31.91
CA ALA A 105 35.46 19.58 -33.08
C ALA A 105 34.65 20.83 -32.71
N ILE A 106 33.86 20.78 -31.63
CA ILE A 106 33.16 21.97 -31.10
C ILE A 106 34.17 23.07 -30.76
N ASP A 107 35.26 22.74 -30.05
CA ASP A 107 36.31 23.70 -29.70
C ASP A 107 36.91 24.37 -30.94
N TYR A 108 37.29 23.56 -31.91
CA TYR A 108 38.00 24.05 -33.08
C TYR A 108 37.10 24.90 -33.99
N TYR A 109 35.85 24.49 -34.20
CA TYR A 109 34.94 25.17 -35.14
C TYR A 109 34.12 26.29 -34.51
N ALA A 110 34.14 26.42 -33.17
CA ALA A 110 33.54 27.55 -32.47
C ALA A 110 34.07 28.88 -33.04
N GLY A 111 33.16 29.80 -33.36
CA GLY A 111 33.51 31.09 -33.94
C GLY A 111 33.90 31.08 -35.42
N LYS A 112 33.93 29.89 -36.07
CA LYS A 112 34.26 29.74 -37.51
C LYS A 112 33.05 29.42 -38.36
N ILE A 113 32.22 28.48 -37.92
CA ILE A 113 31.01 28.03 -38.62
C ILE A 113 29.88 27.76 -37.62
N PRO A 114 28.61 27.76 -38.07
CA PRO A 114 27.48 27.32 -37.26
C PRO A 114 27.61 25.88 -36.73
N ILE A 115 27.25 25.69 -35.47
CA ILE A 115 27.25 24.37 -34.80
C ILE A 115 25.88 24.09 -34.18
N LEU A 116 25.30 22.94 -34.53
CA LEU A 116 24.08 22.40 -33.92
C LEU A 116 24.39 21.17 -33.06
N GLY A 117 23.91 21.16 -31.82
CA GLY A 117 23.92 19.97 -30.97
C GLY A 117 22.52 19.38 -30.75
N VAL A 118 22.38 18.06 -30.82
CA VAL A 118 21.12 17.38 -30.45
C VAL A 118 21.39 16.30 -29.41
N CYS A 119 20.65 16.32 -28.30
CA CYS A 119 20.77 15.40 -27.17
C CYS A 119 22.21 15.31 -26.64
N MET A 120 22.98 14.28 -27.01
CA MET A 120 24.42 14.20 -26.72
C MET A 120 25.18 15.43 -27.22
N GLY A 121 24.79 16.03 -28.35
CA GLY A 121 25.40 17.27 -28.84
C GLY A 121 25.23 18.45 -27.90
N LEU A 122 24.06 18.61 -27.25
CA LEU A 122 23.87 19.63 -26.20
C LEU A 122 24.78 19.35 -25.01
N GLN A 123 24.94 18.08 -24.64
CA GLN A 123 25.77 17.66 -23.52
C GLN A 123 27.26 17.89 -23.82
N ALA A 124 27.71 17.60 -25.04
CA ALA A 124 29.07 17.86 -25.52
C ALA A 124 29.39 19.37 -25.50
N ILE A 125 28.47 20.22 -25.95
CA ILE A 125 28.61 21.68 -25.85
C ILE A 125 28.67 22.12 -24.39
N THR A 126 27.81 21.56 -23.53
CA THR A 126 27.79 21.88 -22.09
C THR A 126 29.14 21.60 -21.44
N VAL A 127 29.68 20.38 -21.61
CA VAL A 127 30.97 20.02 -21.00
C VAL A 127 32.13 20.80 -21.60
N LYS A 128 32.07 21.16 -22.89
CA LYS A 128 33.13 21.93 -23.55
C LYS A 128 33.39 23.27 -22.88
N TYR A 129 32.33 23.96 -22.46
CA TYR A 129 32.43 25.26 -21.80
C TYR A 129 32.52 25.14 -20.28
N GLY A 130 32.71 23.93 -19.72
CA GLY A 130 32.89 23.71 -18.29
C GLY A 130 31.61 23.48 -17.49
N GLY A 131 30.47 23.32 -18.16
CA GLY A 131 29.22 22.92 -17.52
C GLY A 131 29.20 21.44 -17.11
N VAL A 132 28.40 21.11 -16.10
CA VAL A 132 28.23 19.74 -15.61
C VAL A 132 27.02 19.07 -16.27
N VAL A 133 27.23 17.86 -16.77
CA VAL A 133 26.18 16.96 -17.26
C VAL A 133 26.00 15.83 -16.24
N GLU A 134 24.81 15.69 -15.70
CA GLU A 134 24.48 14.68 -14.69
C GLU A 134 23.07 14.12 -14.91
N GLN A 135 22.63 13.20 -14.05
CA GLN A 135 21.30 12.59 -14.17
C GLN A 135 20.20 13.66 -14.13
N ALA A 136 19.31 13.64 -15.11
CA ALA A 136 18.26 14.66 -15.32
C ALA A 136 17.13 14.64 -14.28
N GLY A 137 17.22 13.80 -13.24
CA GLY A 137 16.18 13.59 -12.21
C GLY A 137 14.95 12.82 -12.68
N GLU A 138 14.69 12.76 -13.99
CA GLU A 138 13.59 12.01 -14.61
C GLU A 138 14.11 11.14 -15.77
N TYR A 139 13.81 9.83 -15.75
CA TYR A 139 14.07 8.95 -16.89
C TYR A 139 12.91 9.06 -17.89
N VAL A 140 13.12 9.76 -19.00
CA VAL A 140 12.10 9.93 -20.04
C VAL A 140 12.60 9.38 -21.36
N HIS A 141 11.90 8.36 -21.86
CA HIS A 141 12.20 7.70 -23.12
C HIS A 141 10.90 7.58 -23.93
N GLY A 142 10.86 8.20 -25.11
CA GLY A 142 9.72 8.12 -26.03
C GLY A 142 8.48 8.91 -25.62
N LYS A 143 8.62 9.93 -24.76
CA LYS A 143 7.52 10.83 -24.37
C LYS A 143 7.78 12.26 -24.82
N THR A 144 6.72 12.99 -25.09
CA THR A 144 6.79 14.42 -25.42
C THR A 144 6.69 15.29 -24.16
N SER A 145 7.22 16.49 -24.24
CA SER A 145 7.04 17.56 -23.26
C SER A 145 6.84 18.88 -23.98
N ALA A 146 6.00 19.76 -23.45
CA ALA A 146 5.85 21.12 -23.97
C ALA A 146 7.17 21.89 -23.75
N ILE A 147 7.70 22.49 -24.82
CA ILE A 147 8.96 23.22 -24.80
C ILE A 147 8.66 24.72 -24.71
N LEU A 148 9.13 25.34 -23.61
CA LEU A 148 9.13 26.78 -23.41
C LEU A 148 10.44 27.36 -23.94
N HIS A 149 10.39 28.29 -24.90
CA HIS A 149 11.59 28.82 -25.57
C HIS A 149 11.61 30.35 -25.72
N ASP A 150 12.78 30.88 -26.06
CA ASP A 150 13.03 32.32 -26.24
C ASP A 150 12.56 32.88 -27.61
N GLY A 151 12.24 32.00 -28.56
CA GLY A 151 11.74 32.37 -29.90
C GLY A 151 12.79 32.96 -30.82
N LYS A 152 14.06 32.77 -30.46
CA LYS A 152 15.24 33.24 -31.20
C LYS A 152 16.00 32.02 -31.75
N GLY A 153 16.96 32.25 -32.64
CA GLY A 153 17.84 31.18 -33.11
C GLY A 153 17.06 30.00 -33.67
N LEU A 154 17.29 28.80 -33.13
CA LEU A 154 16.59 27.58 -33.57
C LEU A 154 15.06 27.71 -33.44
N PHE A 155 14.58 28.47 -32.46
CA PHE A 155 13.17 28.63 -32.15
C PHE A 155 12.49 29.77 -32.92
N LYS A 156 13.18 30.42 -33.85
CA LYS A 156 12.62 31.54 -34.61
C LYS A 156 11.41 31.10 -35.42
N GLY A 157 10.26 31.74 -35.18
CA GLY A 157 9.00 31.43 -35.87
C GLY A 157 8.26 30.19 -35.34
N LEU A 158 8.77 29.53 -34.29
CA LEU A 158 8.06 28.44 -33.63
C LEU A 158 6.97 28.98 -32.70
N ALA A 159 5.84 28.26 -32.63
CA ALA A 159 4.82 28.51 -31.63
C ALA A 159 5.33 28.12 -30.23
N GLN A 160 4.91 28.85 -29.20
CA GLN A 160 5.31 28.52 -27.84
C GLN A 160 4.66 27.21 -27.38
N GLY A 161 5.40 26.39 -26.62
CA GLY A 161 4.87 25.15 -26.05
C GLY A 161 4.83 23.96 -27.00
N VAL A 162 5.52 24.01 -28.15
CA VAL A 162 5.65 22.89 -29.09
C VAL A 162 6.08 21.60 -28.38
N ALA A 163 5.51 20.47 -28.80
CA ALA A 163 5.87 19.17 -28.25
C ALA A 163 7.28 18.76 -28.68
N GLY A 164 8.16 18.46 -27.73
CA GLY A 164 9.51 17.91 -27.97
C GLY A 164 9.68 16.51 -27.37
N THR A 165 10.15 15.53 -28.15
CA THR A 165 10.32 14.14 -27.71
C THR A 165 11.65 13.93 -26.98
N ARG A 166 11.58 13.36 -25.77
CA ARG A 166 12.74 13.15 -24.89
C ARG A 166 13.18 11.68 -24.87
N TYR A 167 14.48 11.47 -25.02
CA TYR A 167 15.15 10.16 -24.94
C TYR A 167 16.43 10.20 -24.08
N HIS A 168 16.41 10.91 -22.95
CA HIS A 168 17.62 11.17 -22.18
C HIS A 168 17.45 10.89 -20.69
N SER A 169 18.50 10.35 -20.09
CA SER A 169 18.66 10.19 -18.63
C SER A 169 19.64 11.20 -18.04
N LEU A 170 20.45 11.86 -18.89
CA LEU A 170 21.37 12.93 -18.52
C LEU A 170 20.86 14.28 -19.04
N ALA A 171 21.17 15.36 -18.34
CA ALA A 171 20.91 16.73 -18.77
C ALA A 171 21.95 17.69 -18.20
N ALA A 172 22.10 18.87 -18.81
CA ALA A 172 22.93 19.95 -18.29
C ALA A 172 22.37 20.49 -16.96
N ARG A 173 23.24 20.70 -15.96
CA ARG A 173 22.86 21.27 -14.67
C ARG A 173 22.88 22.78 -14.73
N ILE A 174 21.72 23.42 -14.51
CA ILE A 174 21.55 24.88 -14.63
C ILE A 174 22.53 25.69 -13.78
N ASN A 175 22.77 25.29 -12.52
CA ASN A 175 23.67 26.00 -11.60
C ASN A 175 25.16 25.81 -11.92
N SER A 176 25.49 24.95 -12.88
CA SER A 176 26.86 24.75 -13.35
C SER A 176 27.12 25.41 -14.69
N LEU A 177 26.11 26.04 -15.30
CA LEU A 177 26.28 26.61 -16.62
C LEU A 177 27.28 27.76 -16.58
N PRO A 178 28.29 27.74 -17.46
CA PRO A 178 29.28 28.80 -17.58
C PRO A 178 28.62 30.07 -18.14
N GLU A 179 29.25 31.23 -17.94
CA GLU A 179 28.68 32.50 -18.38
C GLU A 179 28.54 32.60 -19.90
N GLU A 180 29.29 31.84 -20.66
CA GLU A 180 29.30 31.78 -22.11
C GLU A 180 28.02 31.16 -22.69
N LEU A 181 27.29 30.36 -21.90
CA LEU A 181 26.07 29.68 -22.33
C LEU A 181 24.82 30.32 -21.72
N VAL A 182 23.76 30.44 -22.54
CA VAL A 182 22.44 30.88 -22.12
C VAL A 182 21.40 29.79 -22.40
N VAL A 183 20.45 29.63 -21.49
CA VAL A 183 19.31 28.72 -21.66
C VAL A 183 18.33 29.31 -22.67
N THR A 184 18.09 28.61 -23.76
CA THR A 184 17.18 29.04 -24.83
C THR A 184 15.84 28.31 -24.83
N SER A 185 15.78 27.12 -24.25
CA SER A 185 14.52 26.46 -23.96
C SER A 185 14.56 25.54 -22.73
N ARG A 186 13.38 25.24 -22.19
CA ARG A 186 13.17 24.37 -21.04
C ARG A 186 11.83 23.66 -21.14
N THR A 187 11.67 22.57 -20.40
CA THR A 187 10.31 22.07 -20.13
C THR A 187 9.60 23.01 -19.15
N GLU A 188 8.27 22.88 -19.03
CA GLU A 188 7.54 23.40 -17.87
C GLU A 188 8.11 22.86 -16.55
N GLY A 189 8.87 21.75 -16.61
CA GLY A 189 9.67 21.10 -15.57
C GLY A 189 11.04 21.76 -15.25
N GLY A 190 11.48 22.75 -16.03
CA GLY A 190 12.67 23.54 -15.72
C GLY A 190 13.96 22.83 -16.12
N ILE A 191 13.83 21.62 -16.65
CA ILE A 191 14.90 20.87 -17.28
C ILE A 191 15.31 21.63 -18.53
N ILE A 192 16.60 21.91 -18.65
CA ILE A 192 17.18 22.58 -19.82
C ILE A 192 16.90 21.74 -21.07
N MET A 193 16.23 22.35 -22.03
CA MET A 193 15.89 21.75 -23.32
C MET A 193 16.64 22.40 -24.48
N GLY A 194 17.26 23.56 -24.26
CA GLY A 194 18.07 24.25 -25.26
C GLY A 194 19.10 25.17 -24.63
N LEU A 195 20.26 25.24 -25.27
CA LEU A 195 21.39 26.09 -24.89
C LEU A 195 21.93 26.81 -26.12
N ARG A 196 22.33 28.07 -25.97
CA ARG A 196 23.02 28.86 -27.00
C ARG A 196 24.26 29.51 -26.41
N HIS A 197 25.34 29.57 -27.19
CA HIS A 197 26.51 30.35 -26.80
C HIS A 197 26.21 31.86 -26.97
N LYS A 198 26.76 32.74 -26.13
CA LYS A 198 26.48 34.19 -26.21
C LYS A 198 27.10 34.88 -27.43
N GLU A 199 28.27 34.40 -27.87
CA GLU A 199 29.06 35.03 -28.95
C GLU A 199 29.07 34.21 -30.27
N TYR A 200 29.44 32.93 -30.21
CA TYR A 200 29.52 32.03 -31.37
C TYR A 200 28.18 31.48 -31.80
N SER A 201 27.99 31.23 -33.11
CA SER A 201 26.80 30.65 -33.73
C SER A 201 26.57 29.17 -33.39
N ILE A 202 26.50 28.88 -32.09
CA ILE A 202 26.37 27.55 -31.49
C ILE A 202 25.06 27.49 -30.73
N GLU A 203 24.19 26.57 -31.11
CA GLU A 203 22.96 26.30 -30.38
C GLU A 203 22.63 24.81 -30.37
N ALA A 204 21.97 24.35 -29.32
CA ALA A 204 21.66 22.94 -29.15
C ALA A 204 20.32 22.71 -28.48
N VAL A 205 19.77 21.51 -28.65
CA VAL A 205 18.56 21.04 -27.98
C VAL A 205 18.76 19.67 -27.33
N GLN A 206 18.12 19.44 -26.18
CA GLN A 206 18.21 18.18 -25.43
C GLN A 206 17.19 17.14 -25.91
N TYR A 207 16.05 17.59 -26.43
CA TYR A 207 15.04 16.75 -27.07
C TYR A 207 15.40 16.49 -28.54
N HIS A 208 14.68 15.58 -29.19
CA HIS A 208 14.96 15.11 -30.55
C HIS A 208 14.02 15.78 -31.57
N PRO A 209 14.39 16.90 -32.22
CA PRO A 209 13.55 17.57 -33.21
C PRO A 209 13.21 16.69 -34.42
N GLU A 210 14.01 15.67 -34.68
CA GLU A 210 13.83 14.68 -35.74
C GLU A 210 12.82 13.57 -35.39
N SER A 211 12.34 13.53 -34.14
CA SER A 211 11.39 12.51 -33.70
C SER A 211 9.99 12.78 -34.26
N ILE A 212 9.27 11.73 -34.65
CA ILE A 212 7.93 11.84 -35.26
C ILE A 212 6.89 12.53 -34.36
N LEU A 213 7.06 12.45 -33.03
CA LEU A 213 6.18 13.10 -32.07
C LEU A 213 6.61 14.53 -31.72
N SER A 214 7.73 15.01 -32.27
CA SER A 214 8.16 16.39 -32.09
C SER A 214 7.52 17.29 -33.13
N GLU A 215 6.98 18.42 -32.67
CA GLU A 215 6.38 19.43 -33.52
C GLU A 215 7.45 20.40 -34.04
N GLU A 216 7.26 20.91 -35.25
CA GLU A 216 8.08 21.98 -35.85
C GLU A 216 9.60 21.71 -35.95
N GLY A 217 10.07 20.48 -35.75
CA GLY A 217 11.50 20.15 -35.81
C GLY A 217 12.15 20.46 -37.15
N LYS A 218 11.44 20.31 -38.27
CA LYS A 218 11.92 20.71 -39.61
C LYS A 218 12.12 22.22 -39.73
N LEU A 219 11.27 23.03 -39.09
CA LEU A 219 11.45 24.49 -39.08
C LEU A 219 12.68 24.88 -38.26
N MET A 220 12.93 24.22 -37.13
CA MET A 220 14.16 24.43 -36.35
C MET A 220 15.42 24.13 -37.16
N LEU A 221 15.43 23.02 -37.89
CA LEU A 221 16.55 22.63 -38.74
C LEU A 221 16.69 23.57 -39.95
N ALA A 222 15.59 24.08 -40.50
CA ALA A 222 15.62 25.10 -41.54
C ALA A 222 16.21 26.43 -41.04
N ASN A 223 15.90 26.82 -39.79
CA ASN A 223 16.51 27.98 -39.15
C ASN A 223 18.03 27.79 -39.04
N PHE A 224 18.49 26.64 -38.54
CA PHE A 224 19.92 26.33 -38.46
C PHE A 224 20.63 26.42 -39.82
N LEU A 225 20.05 25.82 -40.87
CA LEU A 225 20.62 25.85 -42.23
C LEU A 225 20.64 27.25 -42.87
N SER A 226 19.87 28.21 -42.33
CA SER A 226 19.90 29.59 -42.82
C SER A 226 21.08 30.40 -42.27
N TRP A 227 21.78 29.90 -41.25
CA TRP A 227 22.87 30.62 -40.59
C TRP A 227 24.14 30.65 -41.45
N LYS A 228 24.85 31.77 -41.41
CA LYS A 228 26.13 31.96 -42.11
C LYS A 228 27.12 32.68 -41.20
N GLY A 229 28.33 32.14 -41.10
CA GLY A 229 29.37 32.70 -40.23
C GLY A 229 29.36 32.11 -38.82
N GLY A 230 30.47 32.29 -38.12
CA GLY A 230 30.77 31.65 -36.84
C GLY A 230 30.30 32.43 -35.62
N ARG A 231 29.78 33.65 -35.81
CA ARG A 231 29.45 34.58 -34.71
C ARG A 231 28.06 35.17 -34.87
N TRP A 232 27.32 35.35 -33.78
CA TRP A 232 25.99 35.98 -33.82
C TRP A 232 26.02 37.43 -34.27
N SER A 233 27.15 38.13 -34.09
CA SER A 233 27.34 39.49 -34.60
C SER A 233 27.24 39.58 -36.13
N GLU A 234 27.45 38.47 -36.83
CA GLU A 234 27.32 38.33 -38.29
C GLU A 234 25.88 38.01 -38.71
N LEU A 235 25.01 37.64 -37.74
CA LEU A 235 23.63 37.18 -37.91
C LEU A 235 22.67 37.83 -36.88
N PRO A 236 22.69 39.17 -36.70
CA PRO A 236 21.93 39.81 -35.64
C PRO A 236 20.42 39.54 -35.74
N GLU A 237 19.89 39.42 -36.96
CA GLU A 237 18.48 39.14 -37.22
C GLU A 237 18.03 37.75 -36.74
N VAL A 238 18.94 36.79 -36.55
CA VAL A 238 18.62 35.45 -36.05
C VAL A 238 18.27 35.49 -34.55
N LEU A 239 18.82 36.45 -33.81
CA LEU A 239 18.57 36.63 -32.37
C LEU A 239 17.38 37.56 -32.06
N GLU A 240 16.72 38.09 -33.08
CA GLU A 240 15.49 38.86 -32.95
C GLU A 240 14.26 37.94 -33.09
N PRO A 241 13.37 37.88 -32.08
CA PRO A 241 12.17 37.07 -32.16
C PRO A 241 11.18 37.68 -33.17
N VAL A 242 10.28 36.85 -33.71
CA VAL A 242 9.24 37.33 -34.64
C VAL A 242 8.33 38.35 -33.94
N LYS A 243 7.96 39.44 -34.63
CA LYS A 243 7.05 40.47 -34.08
C LYS A 243 5.77 39.83 -33.54
N GLY A 244 5.42 40.16 -32.29
CA GLY A 244 4.25 39.60 -31.60
C GLY A 244 4.53 38.34 -30.79
N PHE A 245 5.75 37.79 -30.81
CA PHE A 245 6.15 36.67 -29.96
C PHE A 245 6.36 37.12 -28.51
N SER A 246 5.65 36.50 -27.57
CA SER A 246 5.85 36.70 -26.13
C SER A 246 6.77 35.61 -25.60
N ALA A 247 8.04 35.93 -25.36
CA ALA A 247 8.98 35.02 -24.72
C ALA A 247 8.63 34.82 -23.23
N SER A 248 8.88 33.61 -22.70
CA SER A 248 8.97 33.43 -21.24
C SER A 248 10.32 33.95 -20.76
N ALA A 249 10.35 34.73 -19.67
CA ALA A 249 11.57 35.44 -19.23
C ALA A 249 12.77 34.48 -19.01
N PRO A 250 13.97 34.81 -19.52
CA PRO A 250 15.19 34.05 -19.25
C PRO A 250 15.61 34.24 -17.78
N LEU A 251 16.02 33.15 -17.12
CA LEU A 251 16.65 33.20 -15.80
C LEU A 251 18.12 33.60 -16.01
N ALA A 252 18.55 34.71 -15.40
CA ALA A 252 19.95 35.10 -15.37
C ALA A 252 20.77 34.09 -14.51
N ASN A 253 21.97 33.74 -14.96
CA ASN A 253 22.91 32.95 -14.18
C ASN A 253 23.27 33.72 -12.90
N GLY A 254 22.92 33.14 -11.75
CA GLY A 254 23.31 33.65 -10.43
C GLY A 254 22.37 34.70 -9.84
N SER A 255 21.26 34.28 -9.23
CA SER A 255 20.65 34.96 -8.08
C SER A 255 19.62 34.06 -7.40
N ALA A 256 19.46 34.25 -6.09
CA ALA A 256 18.63 33.50 -5.15
C ALA A 256 17.19 33.24 -5.67
N PRO A 257 16.51 32.17 -5.21
CA PRO A 257 15.28 31.69 -5.84
C PRO A 257 14.16 32.74 -5.75
N SER A 258 13.61 33.14 -6.90
CA SER A 258 12.35 33.88 -7.01
C SER A 258 11.19 32.94 -7.40
N PRO A 259 9.94 33.28 -7.09
CA PRO A 259 8.85 32.34 -6.78
C PRO A 259 8.23 31.60 -7.98
N ASN A 260 8.79 31.73 -9.18
CA ASN A 260 8.34 31.00 -10.38
C ASN A 260 9.37 29.94 -10.81
N ALA A 261 9.88 29.19 -9.84
CA ALA A 261 10.44 27.88 -10.10
C ALA A 261 9.34 26.98 -10.65
N VAL A 262 9.71 26.11 -11.57
CA VAL A 262 8.86 24.99 -11.93
C VAL A 262 8.34 24.32 -10.68
N PRO A 263 7.04 24.04 -10.59
CA PRO A 263 6.53 23.30 -9.45
C PRO A 263 7.24 21.96 -9.43
N THR A 264 8.09 21.78 -8.41
CA THR A 264 8.62 20.48 -7.99
C THR A 264 7.47 19.48 -8.00
N ILE A 265 7.78 18.20 -8.15
CA ILE A 265 6.77 17.14 -8.05
C ILE A 265 5.89 17.29 -6.80
N LEU A 266 6.47 17.77 -5.69
CA LEU A 266 5.80 18.07 -4.44
C LEU A 266 4.78 19.21 -4.62
N GLN A 267 5.15 20.30 -5.29
CA GLN A 267 4.24 21.41 -5.62
C GLN A 267 3.15 20.99 -6.61
N LYS A 268 3.44 20.10 -7.58
CA LYS A 268 2.41 19.54 -8.47
C LYS A 268 1.40 18.69 -7.70
N ILE A 269 1.90 17.86 -6.78
CA ILE A 269 1.05 17.07 -5.88
C ILE A 269 0.21 18.02 -5.01
N GLU A 270 0.82 19.03 -4.41
CA GLU A 270 0.14 20.03 -3.57
C GLU A 270 -1.03 20.70 -4.32
N GLN A 271 -0.77 21.24 -5.50
CA GLN A 271 -1.78 21.90 -6.33
C GLN A 271 -2.94 20.97 -6.69
N GLN A 272 -2.63 19.73 -7.08
CA GLN A 272 -3.67 18.75 -7.36
C GLN A 272 -4.47 18.39 -6.10
N ARG A 273 -3.82 18.25 -4.95
CA ARG A 273 -4.51 17.92 -3.70
C ARG A 273 -5.44 19.03 -3.23
N ILE A 274 -5.10 20.29 -3.46
CA ILE A 274 -6.02 21.41 -3.23
C ILE A 274 -7.31 21.23 -4.06
N LEU A 275 -7.18 20.87 -5.35
CA LEU A 275 -8.33 20.62 -6.22
C LEU A 275 -9.14 19.39 -5.78
N ASP A 276 -8.46 18.30 -5.42
CA ASP A 276 -9.12 17.07 -4.96
C ASP A 276 -9.91 17.30 -3.67
N VAL A 277 -9.33 18.05 -2.72
CA VAL A 277 -9.98 18.40 -1.45
C VAL A 277 -11.16 19.34 -1.67
N ALA A 278 -11.02 20.34 -2.56
CA ALA A 278 -12.13 21.22 -2.91
C ALA A 278 -13.31 20.43 -3.53
N LYS A 279 -13.00 19.46 -4.41
CA LYS A 279 -14.01 18.56 -4.99
C LYS A 279 -14.67 17.66 -3.94
N ALA A 280 -13.88 17.10 -3.01
CA ALA A 280 -14.41 16.28 -1.92
C ALA A 280 -15.37 17.09 -1.03
N LYS A 281 -14.96 18.29 -0.60
CA LYS A 281 -15.79 19.22 0.19
C LYS A 281 -17.10 19.63 -0.49
N ALA A 282 -17.12 19.66 -1.83
CA ALA A 282 -18.32 19.99 -2.60
C ALA A 282 -19.26 18.79 -2.79
N THR A 283 -18.80 17.57 -2.50
CA THR A 283 -19.59 16.34 -2.70
C THR A 283 -20.61 16.17 -1.56
N PRO A 284 -21.92 16.02 -1.85
CA PRO A 284 -22.92 15.78 -0.83
C PRO A 284 -22.60 14.53 0.02
N GLY A 285 -22.70 14.64 1.35
CA GLY A 285 -22.33 13.58 2.30
C GLY A 285 -20.86 13.63 2.75
N TYR A 286 -20.05 14.48 2.11
CA TYR A 286 -18.63 14.70 2.41
C TYR A 286 -18.31 16.17 2.65
N LYS A 287 -19.33 16.99 2.99
CA LYS A 287 -19.06 18.37 3.39
C LYS A 287 -18.36 18.39 4.76
N PRO A 288 -17.62 19.45 5.11
CA PRO A 288 -17.06 19.60 6.45
C PRO A 288 -18.09 19.36 7.58
N SER A 289 -19.30 19.92 7.45
CA SER A 289 -20.40 19.72 8.40
C SER A 289 -20.89 18.28 8.49
N ASP A 290 -20.82 17.53 7.39
CA ASP A 290 -21.22 16.12 7.34
C ASP A 290 -20.20 15.28 8.13
N LEU A 291 -18.89 15.53 7.92
CA LEU A 291 -17.83 14.84 8.66
C LEU A 291 -17.86 15.17 10.15
N GLU A 292 -18.07 16.44 10.51
CA GLU A 292 -18.27 16.86 11.91
C GLU A 292 -19.46 16.14 12.54
N SER A 293 -20.58 16.03 11.82
CA SER A 293 -21.77 15.30 12.29
C SER A 293 -21.46 13.81 12.49
N LEU A 294 -20.75 13.17 11.55
CA LEU A 294 -20.35 11.76 11.68
C LEU A 294 -19.45 11.53 12.90
N ILE A 295 -18.49 12.43 13.14
CA ILE A 295 -17.61 12.36 14.31
C ILE A 295 -18.42 12.56 15.61
N ALA A 296 -19.32 13.54 15.65
CA ALA A 296 -20.17 13.80 16.82
C ALA A 296 -21.13 12.64 17.13
N LEU A 297 -21.59 11.93 16.09
CA LEU A 297 -22.40 10.72 16.21
C LEU A 297 -21.58 9.47 16.56
N HIS A 298 -20.27 9.59 16.78
CA HIS A 298 -19.36 8.49 17.09
C HIS A 298 -19.37 7.37 16.01
N VAL A 299 -19.66 7.72 14.75
CA VAL A 299 -19.56 6.80 13.61
C VAL A 299 -18.13 6.31 13.37
N PRO A 300 -17.07 7.14 13.51
CA PRO A 300 -15.71 6.68 13.34
C PRO A 300 -15.32 5.57 14.34
N PRO A 301 -14.59 4.51 13.93
CA PRO A 301 -14.22 3.42 14.82
C PRO A 301 -13.28 3.90 15.94
N PRO A 302 -13.17 3.20 17.10
CA PRO A 302 -12.31 3.60 18.20
C PRO A 302 -10.82 3.73 17.80
N LEU A 303 -10.20 4.83 18.24
CA LEU A 303 -8.77 5.10 18.07
C LEU A 303 -7.94 4.24 19.02
N ILE A 304 -6.73 3.88 18.60
CA ILE A 304 -5.65 3.50 19.52
C ILE A 304 -4.55 4.56 19.49
N SER A 305 -3.80 4.67 20.58
CA SER A 305 -2.71 5.63 20.65
C SER A 305 -1.55 5.19 19.74
N PHE A 306 -1.37 5.91 18.62
CA PHE A 306 -0.22 5.77 17.72
C PHE A 306 1.11 5.89 18.48
N HIS A 307 1.24 6.91 19.32
CA HIS A 307 2.43 7.15 20.13
C HIS A 307 2.74 6.01 21.11
N GLN A 308 1.75 5.45 21.82
CA GLN A 308 1.99 4.29 22.69
C GLN A 308 2.34 3.03 21.89
N ARG A 309 1.78 2.87 20.70
CA ARG A 309 2.03 1.71 19.83
C ARG A 309 3.48 1.63 19.34
N LEU A 310 4.18 2.76 19.27
CA LEU A 310 5.59 2.84 18.90
C LEU A 310 6.55 2.62 20.07
N ARG A 311 6.06 2.66 21.32
CA ARG A 311 6.91 2.43 22.50
C ARG A 311 7.02 0.95 22.83
N PRO A 312 8.17 0.49 23.37
CA PRO A 312 8.29 -0.86 23.91
C PRO A 312 7.21 -1.11 24.97
N CYS A 313 6.50 -2.23 24.88
CA CYS A 313 5.47 -2.58 25.84
C CYS A 313 6.12 -2.84 27.22
N ALA A 314 5.78 -2.03 28.23
CA ALA A 314 6.30 -2.18 29.60
C ALA A 314 5.89 -3.50 30.30
N THR A 315 5.06 -4.33 29.66
CA THR A 315 4.63 -5.64 30.19
C THR A 315 5.52 -6.81 29.75
N SER A 316 6.60 -6.58 28.99
CA SER A 316 7.61 -7.60 28.74
C SER A 316 8.57 -7.70 29.93
N THR A 317 8.22 -8.52 30.92
CA THR A 317 9.07 -8.88 32.07
C THR A 317 10.22 -9.82 31.71
N SER A 318 10.57 -9.95 30.43
CA SER A 318 11.76 -10.68 29.98
C SER A 318 12.99 -9.80 30.18
N ALA A 319 13.62 -9.93 31.34
CA ALA A 319 14.87 -9.26 31.71
C ALA A 319 16.11 -9.78 30.96
N THR A 320 15.97 -10.43 29.79
CA THR A 320 17.06 -11.14 29.12
C THR A 320 17.38 -10.66 27.70
N SER A 321 16.74 -9.62 27.17
CA SER A 321 17.19 -8.98 25.93
C SER A 321 17.57 -7.53 26.17
N ALA A 322 18.87 -7.24 26.19
CA ALA A 322 19.45 -5.90 26.32
C ALA A 322 19.24 -5.03 25.06
N VAL A 323 18.48 -5.50 24.07
CA VAL A 323 18.29 -4.83 22.78
C VAL A 323 16.93 -4.13 22.74
N PRO A 324 16.87 -2.80 22.53
CA PRO A 324 15.60 -2.05 22.53
C PRO A 324 14.66 -2.50 21.41
N HIS A 325 13.37 -2.67 21.67
CA HIS A 325 12.37 -3.08 20.67
C HIS A 325 12.23 -2.03 19.55
N MET A 326 12.35 -2.46 18.29
CA MET A 326 12.14 -1.60 17.11
C MET A 326 10.71 -1.76 16.57
N ALA A 327 9.97 -0.67 16.45
CA ALA A 327 8.64 -0.68 15.84
C ALA A 327 8.71 -0.62 14.29
N LEU A 328 7.80 -1.31 13.61
CA LEU A 328 7.69 -1.28 12.15
C LEU A 328 6.38 -0.62 11.70
N LEU A 329 6.51 0.40 10.84
CA LEU A 329 5.43 0.97 10.05
C LEU A 329 5.48 0.31 8.66
N ALA A 330 4.61 -0.66 8.41
CA ALA A 330 4.56 -1.39 7.15
C ALA A 330 3.61 -0.68 6.17
N GLU A 331 4.12 -0.24 5.03
CA GLU A 331 3.39 0.62 4.09
C GLU A 331 2.75 -0.17 2.93
N VAL A 332 1.45 0.04 2.75
CA VAL A 332 0.66 -0.45 1.61
C VAL A 332 0.65 0.64 0.54
N LYS A 333 1.20 0.33 -0.64
CA LYS A 333 1.40 1.29 -1.73
C LYS A 333 1.21 0.66 -3.10
N ARG A 334 0.38 1.28 -3.96
CA ARG A 334 0.16 0.77 -5.32
C ARG A 334 1.20 1.24 -6.35
N ALA A 335 1.52 2.52 -6.31
CA ALA A 335 2.45 3.16 -7.22
C ALA A 335 3.30 4.20 -6.49
N SER A 336 4.32 4.74 -7.16
CA SER A 336 5.02 5.94 -6.70
C SER A 336 5.43 6.84 -7.85
N PRO A 337 5.57 8.15 -7.62
CA PRO A 337 6.02 9.08 -8.66
C PRO A 337 7.37 8.70 -9.30
N SER A 338 8.29 8.14 -8.51
CA SER A 338 9.65 7.79 -8.96
C SER A 338 9.75 6.43 -9.66
N LYS A 339 8.82 5.50 -9.42
CA LYS A 339 8.92 4.10 -9.91
C LYS A 339 7.73 3.64 -10.75
N GLY A 340 6.66 4.44 -10.85
CA GLY A 340 5.43 4.01 -11.50
C GLY A 340 4.69 2.95 -10.68
N ASP A 341 4.02 2.03 -11.37
CA ASP A 341 3.23 0.95 -10.75
C ASP A 341 4.14 -0.09 -10.08
N ILE A 342 3.86 -0.36 -8.80
CA ILE A 342 4.60 -1.33 -7.97
C ILE A 342 3.86 -2.66 -7.88
N VAL A 343 2.53 -2.63 -8.00
CA VAL A 343 1.64 -3.80 -8.02
C VAL A 343 0.97 -3.92 -9.38
N ASP A 344 0.79 -5.17 -9.79
CA ASP A 344 0.07 -5.56 -11.00
C ASP A 344 -1.29 -6.20 -10.66
N ALA A 345 -2.02 -6.65 -11.68
CA ALA A 345 -3.32 -7.29 -11.52
C ALA A 345 -3.30 -8.59 -10.69
N SER A 346 -2.13 -9.21 -10.50
CA SER A 346 -1.97 -10.44 -9.70
C SER A 346 -1.70 -10.16 -8.21
N SER A 347 -1.47 -8.90 -7.86
CA SER A 347 -1.10 -8.49 -6.51
C SER A 347 -2.29 -8.60 -5.54
N PRO A 348 -2.09 -9.07 -4.29
CA PRO A 348 -3.16 -9.13 -3.30
C PRO A 348 -3.76 -7.75 -2.99
N SER A 349 -5.02 -7.73 -2.56
CA SER A 349 -5.70 -6.49 -2.18
C SER A 349 -5.02 -5.81 -0.98
N ALA A 350 -5.16 -4.49 -0.87
CA ALA A 350 -4.65 -3.70 0.26
C ALA A 350 -4.98 -4.29 1.65
N PRO A 351 -6.24 -4.70 1.96
CA PRO A 351 -6.54 -5.34 3.23
C PRO A 351 -5.85 -6.70 3.45
N ALA A 352 -5.65 -7.50 2.41
CA ALA A 352 -4.94 -8.78 2.53
C ALA A 352 -3.44 -8.56 2.84
N ILE A 353 -2.82 -7.57 2.18
CA ILE A 353 -1.44 -7.14 2.46
C ILE A 353 -1.32 -6.65 3.91
N ALA A 354 -2.22 -5.76 4.33
CA ALA A 354 -2.21 -5.21 5.69
C ALA A 354 -2.41 -6.27 6.78
N LEU A 355 -3.29 -7.24 6.56
CA LEU A 355 -3.49 -8.35 7.49
C LEU A 355 -2.22 -9.20 7.61
N SER A 356 -1.52 -9.46 6.50
CA SER A 356 -0.23 -10.17 6.52
C SER A 356 0.81 -9.42 7.35
N TYR A 357 0.95 -8.10 7.15
CA TYR A 357 1.84 -7.27 7.95
C TYR A 357 1.46 -7.26 9.43
N ALA A 358 0.16 -7.15 9.75
CA ALA A 358 -0.34 -7.15 11.12
C ALA A 358 -0.04 -8.48 11.85
N LEU A 359 -0.35 -9.61 11.21
CA LEU A 359 -0.08 -10.95 11.77
C LEU A 359 1.41 -11.24 11.92
N ALA A 360 2.26 -10.62 11.09
CA ALA A 360 3.71 -10.74 11.18
C ALA A 360 4.35 -9.84 12.26
N GLY A 361 3.56 -8.95 12.89
CA GLY A 361 4.00 -8.13 14.02
C GLY A 361 4.25 -6.66 13.72
N ALA A 362 3.78 -6.13 12.58
CA ALA A 362 3.84 -4.69 12.33
C ALA A 362 3.13 -3.90 13.44
N SER A 363 3.76 -2.81 13.90
CA SER A 363 3.18 -1.92 14.92
C SER A 363 2.15 -0.97 14.31
N VAL A 364 2.36 -0.60 13.04
CA VAL A 364 1.54 0.36 12.31
C VAL A 364 1.42 -0.09 10.85
N ILE A 365 0.25 0.09 10.27
CA ILE A 365 0.03 -0.03 8.83
C ILE A 365 -0.10 1.37 8.25
N SER A 366 0.84 1.75 7.38
CA SER A 366 0.78 2.99 6.61
C SER A 366 0.01 2.73 5.32
N VAL A 367 -1.02 3.52 5.04
CA VAL A 367 -1.84 3.36 3.82
C VAL A 367 -1.76 4.62 2.99
N LEU A 368 -1.26 4.50 1.75
CA LEU A 368 -1.27 5.61 0.80
C LEU A 368 -2.70 5.86 0.32
N THR A 369 -3.19 7.09 0.47
CA THR A 369 -4.55 7.48 0.03
C THR A 369 -4.56 8.50 -1.12
N GLU A 370 -3.39 8.94 -1.58
CA GLU A 370 -3.25 9.87 -2.70
C GLU A 370 -3.62 9.17 -4.03
N PRO A 371 -4.61 9.67 -4.80
CA PRO A 371 -5.20 8.94 -5.91
C PRO A 371 -4.43 9.04 -7.24
N LYS A 372 -3.71 10.12 -7.51
CA LYS A 372 -3.19 10.40 -8.86
C LYS A 372 -1.81 9.80 -9.12
N TRP A 373 -0.86 9.95 -8.19
CA TRP A 373 0.50 9.46 -8.33
C TRP A 373 0.76 8.16 -7.56
N PHE A 374 0.14 7.97 -6.40
CA PHE A 374 0.28 6.75 -5.60
C PHE A 374 -0.83 5.71 -5.85
N LYS A 375 -1.89 6.11 -6.57
CA LYS A 375 -3.05 5.26 -6.92
C LYS A 375 -3.73 4.62 -5.70
N GLY A 376 -3.67 5.31 -4.57
CA GLY A 376 -4.33 4.93 -3.33
C GLY A 376 -5.75 5.48 -3.23
N SER A 377 -6.48 5.09 -2.18
CA SER A 377 -7.81 5.61 -1.90
C SER A 377 -8.15 5.54 -0.41
N LEU A 378 -9.12 6.35 0.03
CA LEU A 378 -9.69 6.24 1.37
C LEU A 378 -10.41 4.91 1.60
N ASP A 379 -10.99 4.32 0.56
CA ASP A 379 -11.64 3.01 0.65
C ASP A 379 -10.63 1.89 0.91
N ASP A 380 -9.41 1.99 0.36
CA ASP A 380 -8.31 1.09 0.70
C ASP A 380 -8.01 1.17 2.20
N MET A 381 -7.93 2.38 2.76
CA MET A 381 -7.69 2.58 4.19
C MET A 381 -8.85 2.05 5.05
N ARG A 382 -10.11 2.28 4.66
CA ARG A 382 -11.28 1.74 5.36
C ARG A 382 -11.30 0.22 5.36
N ALA A 383 -10.99 -0.40 4.23
CA ALA A 383 -10.91 -1.86 4.10
C ALA A 383 -9.76 -2.43 4.93
N VAL A 384 -8.57 -1.81 4.88
CA VAL A 384 -7.41 -2.16 5.72
C VAL A 384 -7.77 -2.08 7.20
N ARG A 385 -8.38 -0.98 7.63
CA ARG A 385 -8.83 -0.75 8.99
C ARG A 385 -9.77 -1.86 9.47
N ALA A 386 -10.76 -2.22 8.65
CA ALA A 386 -11.73 -3.27 8.95
C ALA A 386 -11.09 -4.66 9.03
N ALA A 387 -10.12 -4.96 8.16
CA ALA A 387 -9.43 -6.26 8.14
C ALA A 387 -8.63 -6.56 9.41
N VAL A 388 -8.08 -5.52 10.05
CA VAL A 388 -7.27 -5.67 11.28
C VAL A 388 -8.06 -5.42 12.57
N ASP A 389 -9.33 -5.02 12.49
CA ASP A 389 -10.11 -4.54 13.64
C ASP A 389 -10.37 -5.61 14.70
N ALA A 390 -10.55 -6.86 14.28
CA ALA A 390 -10.77 -7.98 15.20
C ALA A 390 -9.47 -8.51 15.85
N LEU A 391 -8.30 -7.94 15.53
CA LEU A 391 -7.05 -8.39 16.13
C LEU A 391 -6.89 -7.82 17.55
N PRO A 392 -6.62 -8.65 18.57
CA PRO A 392 -6.54 -8.20 19.96
C PRO A 392 -5.40 -7.20 20.23
N ASN A 393 -4.37 -7.18 19.39
CA ASN A 393 -3.26 -6.22 19.44
C ASN A 393 -3.04 -5.61 18.05
N ARG A 394 -4.11 -5.07 17.46
CA ARG A 394 -4.07 -4.52 16.11
C ARG A 394 -3.01 -3.42 15.95
N PRO A 395 -2.39 -3.28 14.76
CA PRO A 395 -1.57 -2.13 14.45
C PRO A 395 -2.39 -0.83 14.41
N ALA A 396 -1.71 0.31 14.58
CA ALA A 396 -2.29 1.61 14.30
C ALA A 396 -2.38 1.84 12.79
N ILE A 397 -3.38 2.59 12.32
CA ILE A 397 -3.54 2.94 10.91
C ILE A 397 -3.05 4.38 10.69
N LEU A 398 -2.02 4.53 9.84
CA LEU A 398 -1.51 5.82 9.39
C LEU A 398 -2.09 6.14 8.01
N ARG A 399 -2.83 7.26 7.90
CA ARG A 399 -3.13 7.86 6.59
C ARG A 399 -1.88 8.54 6.05
N LYS A 400 -1.27 7.94 5.03
CA LYS A 400 -0.13 8.51 4.33
C LYS A 400 -0.62 9.27 3.11
N ASP A 401 -0.65 10.58 3.22
CA ASP A 401 -1.17 11.49 2.20
C ASP A 401 -0.51 12.86 2.38
N PHE A 402 -0.79 13.77 1.45
CA PHE A 402 -0.38 15.16 1.52
C PHE A 402 -1.52 15.97 2.14
N ILE A 403 -1.45 16.16 3.46
CA ILE A 403 -2.47 16.82 4.27
C ILE A 403 -2.22 18.33 4.26
N LEU A 404 -3.17 19.09 3.69
CA LEU A 404 -3.09 20.54 3.51
C LEU A 404 -4.24 21.29 4.20
N ASP A 405 -5.29 20.57 4.61
CA ASP A 405 -6.53 21.14 5.12
C ASP A 405 -7.08 20.30 6.30
N PRO A 406 -7.60 20.93 7.38
CA PRO A 406 -8.21 20.22 8.51
C PRO A 406 -9.31 19.24 8.10
N TYR A 407 -10.01 19.51 6.99
CA TYR A 407 -10.98 18.59 6.41
C TYR A 407 -10.39 17.20 6.15
N GLN A 408 -9.16 17.10 5.64
CA GLN A 408 -8.53 15.81 5.36
C GLN A 408 -8.25 15.02 6.65
N ILE A 409 -8.06 15.71 7.79
CA ILE A 409 -7.84 15.06 9.09
C ILE A 409 -9.16 14.49 9.61
N ASP A 410 -10.26 15.26 9.50
CA ASP A 410 -11.59 14.78 9.87
C ASP A 410 -12.04 13.63 8.95
N GLU A 411 -11.74 13.73 7.66
CA GLU A 411 -11.95 12.66 6.68
C GLU A 411 -11.13 11.41 7.06
N ALA A 412 -9.85 11.58 7.42
CA ALA A 412 -9.01 10.47 7.87
C ALA A 412 -9.62 9.78 9.10
N ARG A 413 -10.09 10.58 10.07
CA ARG A 413 -10.71 10.08 11.29
C ARG A 413 -11.95 9.24 10.98
N VAL A 414 -12.86 9.75 10.14
CA VAL A 414 -14.08 9.06 9.71
C VAL A 414 -13.78 7.74 9.00
N TYR A 415 -12.74 7.71 8.18
CA TYR A 415 -12.31 6.49 7.48
C TYR A 415 -11.46 5.54 8.35
N GLY A 416 -11.25 5.88 9.61
CA GLY A 416 -10.68 5.00 10.62
C GLY A 416 -9.15 5.06 10.74
N ALA A 417 -8.52 6.15 10.34
CA ALA A 417 -7.12 6.40 10.69
C ALA A 417 -6.95 6.58 12.20
N ASP A 418 -5.83 6.09 12.75
CA ASP A 418 -5.37 6.38 14.11
C ASP A 418 -4.38 7.56 14.16
N THR A 419 -3.77 7.89 13.02
CA THR A 419 -2.86 9.01 12.84
C THR A 419 -2.78 9.44 11.37
N VAL A 420 -2.21 10.62 11.12
CA VAL A 420 -1.99 11.22 9.80
C VAL A 420 -0.55 11.68 9.65
N LEU A 421 -0.09 11.79 8.39
CA LEU A 421 1.19 12.41 8.05
C LEU A 421 1.06 13.92 7.91
N LEU A 422 1.98 14.68 8.50
CA LEU A 422 2.18 16.11 8.21
C LEU A 422 3.59 16.34 7.68
N ILE A 423 3.75 16.96 6.51
CA ILE A 423 5.06 17.12 5.85
C ILE A 423 5.53 18.57 6.02
N VAL A 424 6.60 18.80 6.77
CA VAL A 424 7.07 20.15 7.10
C VAL A 424 7.55 20.93 5.86
N ALA A 425 8.13 20.24 4.89
CA ALA A 425 8.57 20.83 3.62
C ALA A 425 7.43 21.45 2.77
N MET A 426 6.16 21.14 3.07
CA MET A 426 4.99 21.64 2.34
C MET A 426 4.16 22.65 3.12
N LEU A 427 4.35 22.74 4.43
CA LEU A 427 3.49 23.50 5.31
C LEU A 427 4.28 24.68 5.83
N ASP A 428 3.76 25.90 5.71
CA ASP A 428 4.26 27.04 6.48
C ASP A 428 3.99 26.84 7.98
N ASP A 429 4.65 27.64 8.83
CA ASP A 429 4.54 27.50 10.30
C ASP A 429 3.10 27.61 10.82
N ALA A 430 2.29 28.49 10.21
CA ALA A 430 0.91 28.71 10.64
C ALA A 430 0.03 27.50 10.29
N LYS A 431 0.15 26.97 9.07
CA LYS A 431 -0.54 25.76 8.63
C LYS A 431 -0.10 24.54 9.42
N LEU A 432 1.22 24.36 9.64
CA LEU A 432 1.74 23.24 10.41
C LEU A 432 1.16 23.25 11.84
N ALA A 433 1.19 24.41 12.51
CA ALA A 433 0.63 24.55 13.86
C ALA A 433 -0.88 24.28 13.89
N SER A 434 -1.63 24.81 12.92
CA SER A 434 -3.08 24.62 12.81
C SER A 434 -3.46 23.15 12.59
N LEU A 435 -2.82 22.49 11.61
CA LEU A 435 -3.08 21.08 11.29
C LEU A 435 -2.68 20.14 12.42
N TYR A 436 -1.53 20.42 13.06
CA TYR A 436 -1.08 19.65 14.22
C TYR A 436 -2.08 19.76 15.38
N ALA A 437 -2.46 21.00 15.75
CA ALA A 437 -3.44 21.23 16.82
C ALA A 437 -4.80 20.57 16.52
N HIS A 438 -5.27 20.65 15.27
CA HIS A 438 -6.52 20.02 14.85
C HIS A 438 -6.46 18.48 14.96
N SER A 439 -5.36 17.86 14.53
CA SER A 439 -5.17 16.40 14.67
C SER A 439 -5.16 15.96 16.13
N VAL A 440 -4.43 16.69 16.99
CA VAL A 440 -4.38 16.40 18.43
C VAL A 440 -5.76 16.57 19.07
N ALA A 441 -6.53 17.60 18.68
CA ALA A 441 -7.90 17.79 19.15
C ALA A 441 -8.85 16.63 18.73
N ARG A 442 -8.55 15.93 17.63
CA ARG A 442 -9.25 14.70 17.21
C ARG A 442 -8.69 13.43 17.88
N GLY A 443 -7.74 13.55 18.81
CA GLY A 443 -7.12 12.43 19.52
C GLY A 443 -6.04 11.70 18.73
N MET A 444 -5.59 12.25 17.60
CA MET A 444 -4.58 11.65 16.72
C MET A 444 -3.26 12.42 16.82
N GLU A 445 -2.24 11.81 17.43
CA GLU A 445 -0.85 12.32 17.39
C GLU A 445 -0.30 12.14 15.97
N PRO A 446 0.06 13.21 15.23
CA PRO A 446 0.57 13.09 13.86
C PRO A 446 1.97 12.48 13.78
N LEU A 447 2.26 11.85 12.64
CA LEU A 447 3.64 11.65 12.19
C LEU A 447 4.11 12.91 11.46
N VAL A 448 4.99 13.70 12.09
CA VAL A 448 5.54 14.92 11.48
C VAL A 448 6.81 14.58 10.72
N GLU A 449 6.79 14.71 9.39
CA GLU A 449 7.88 14.34 8.49
C GLU A 449 8.82 15.53 8.23
N VAL A 450 10.12 15.29 8.41
CA VAL A 450 11.22 16.25 8.23
C VAL A 450 12.34 15.63 7.38
N ASN A 451 13.14 16.46 6.72
CA ASN A 451 14.32 16.04 5.96
C ASN A 451 15.63 16.74 6.42
N ASN A 452 15.56 17.84 7.16
CA ASN A 452 16.74 18.60 7.59
C ASN A 452 16.55 19.22 8.98
N ALA A 453 17.61 19.84 9.51
CA ALA A 453 17.63 20.38 10.86
C ALA A 453 16.63 21.54 11.04
N GLU A 454 16.46 22.41 10.04
CA GLU A 454 15.51 23.52 10.10
C GLU A 454 14.07 23.01 10.22
N GLU A 455 13.70 22.01 9.43
CA GLU A 455 12.39 21.37 9.52
C GLU A 455 12.16 20.66 10.87
N LEU A 456 13.22 20.04 11.44
CA LEU A 456 13.17 19.49 12.80
C LEU A 456 12.84 20.58 13.82
N GLU A 457 13.50 21.74 13.78
CA GLU A 457 13.24 22.84 14.72
C GLU A 457 11.78 23.31 14.64
N ARG A 458 11.23 23.40 13.42
CA ARG A 458 9.82 23.74 13.16
C ARG A 458 8.86 22.67 13.72
N ALA A 459 9.18 21.39 13.54
CA ALA A 459 8.40 20.28 14.11
C ALA A 459 8.41 20.28 15.65
N LEU A 460 9.57 20.56 16.27
CA LEU A 460 9.69 20.63 17.73
C LEU A 460 8.91 21.82 18.31
N LYS A 461 8.89 22.95 17.60
CA LYS A 461 8.16 24.17 18.00
C LYS A 461 6.65 23.97 18.13
N VAL A 462 6.04 23.12 17.30
CA VAL A 462 4.61 22.76 17.41
C VAL A 462 4.35 21.68 18.46
N GLY A 463 5.39 21.17 19.12
CA GLY A 463 5.28 20.17 20.17
C GLY A 463 5.15 18.73 19.66
N ALA A 464 5.60 18.45 18.43
CA ALA A 464 5.54 17.10 17.84
C ALA A 464 6.20 16.06 18.76
N LYS A 465 5.50 14.93 18.99
CA LYS A 465 6.03 13.80 19.78
C LYS A 465 6.52 12.66 18.90
N VAL A 466 6.03 12.57 17.66
CA VAL A 466 6.47 11.56 16.69
C VAL A 466 6.99 12.24 15.43
N ILE A 467 8.29 12.09 15.20
CA ILE A 467 8.99 12.73 14.07
C ILE A 467 9.55 11.65 13.15
N GLY A 468 9.19 11.74 11.87
CA GLY A 468 9.72 10.87 10.82
C GLY A 468 10.78 11.60 10.01
N VAL A 469 11.95 11.00 9.84
CA VAL A 469 13.02 11.54 9.01
C VAL A 469 13.00 10.88 7.64
N ASN A 470 12.62 11.64 6.61
CA ASN A 470 12.63 11.16 5.25
C ASN A 470 14.05 11.21 4.69
N ASN A 471 14.69 10.05 4.57
CA ASN A 471 16.02 9.96 3.94
C ASN A 471 15.96 10.28 2.44
N ARG A 472 14.77 10.32 1.84
CA ARG A 472 14.55 10.80 0.48
C ARG A 472 14.16 12.27 0.52
N ASN A 473 14.95 13.14 -0.10
CA ASN A 473 14.57 14.55 -0.26
C ASN A 473 13.36 14.63 -1.21
N LEU A 474 12.27 15.28 -0.79
CA LEU A 474 11.03 15.34 -1.56
C LEU A 474 11.06 16.35 -2.72
N HIS A 475 12.09 17.21 -2.79
CA HIS A 475 12.27 18.15 -3.89
C HIS A 475 13.00 17.52 -5.08
N ASP A 476 13.94 16.61 -4.86
CA ASP A 476 14.80 15.99 -5.90
C ASP A 476 14.80 14.45 -5.91
N PHE A 477 14.15 13.81 -4.92
CA PHE A 477 14.08 12.37 -4.68
C PHE A 477 15.41 11.64 -4.42
N ASN A 478 16.50 12.35 -4.18
CA ASN A 478 17.77 11.75 -3.78
C ASN A 478 17.66 11.12 -2.40
N VAL A 479 18.22 9.92 -2.24
CA VAL A 479 18.23 9.19 -0.96
C VAL A 479 19.58 9.34 -0.29
N ASP A 480 19.61 10.01 0.86
CA ASP A 480 20.77 10.13 1.73
C ASP A 480 20.48 9.45 3.08
N MET A 481 21.03 8.25 3.24
CA MET A 481 20.88 7.42 4.45
C MET A 481 21.60 7.99 5.68
N SER A 482 22.38 9.07 5.54
CA SER A 482 22.98 9.79 6.67
C SER A 482 22.04 10.84 7.29
N THR A 483 20.94 11.17 6.61
CA THR A 483 20.00 12.20 7.05
C THR A 483 19.41 11.90 8.42
N THR A 484 18.90 10.68 8.63
CA THR A 484 18.39 10.24 9.94
C THR A 484 19.46 10.34 11.03
N SER A 485 20.72 9.98 10.71
CA SER A 485 21.82 10.07 11.68
C SER A 485 22.08 11.52 12.10
N ARG A 486 22.19 12.45 11.13
CA ARG A 486 22.40 13.88 11.41
C ARG A 486 21.27 14.47 12.27
N ILE A 487 20.02 14.13 11.98
CA ILE A 487 18.86 14.61 12.76
C ILE A 487 18.87 14.05 14.18
N ALA A 488 19.23 12.77 14.35
CA ALA A 488 19.37 12.17 15.67
C ALA A 488 20.47 12.87 16.51
N ASP A 489 21.59 13.23 15.88
CA ASP A 489 22.68 13.96 16.55
C ASP A 489 22.25 15.38 16.93
N VAL A 490 21.54 16.09 16.05
CA VAL A 490 20.97 17.42 16.37
C VAL A 490 20.04 17.38 17.58
N ILE A 491 19.16 16.37 17.70
CA ILE A 491 18.29 16.23 18.88
C ILE A 491 19.13 16.02 20.14
N LYS A 492 20.14 15.16 20.09
CA LYS A 492 21.01 14.86 21.25
C LYS A 492 21.83 16.07 21.68
N GLU A 493 22.34 16.84 20.73
CA GLU A 493 23.26 17.97 21.00
C GLU A 493 22.53 19.27 21.34
N LYS A 494 21.49 19.62 20.59
CA LYS A 494 20.79 20.91 20.73
C LYS A 494 19.54 20.84 21.62
N TYR A 495 18.90 19.68 21.74
CA TYR A 495 17.63 19.51 22.46
C TYR A 495 17.68 18.34 23.45
N PRO A 496 18.70 18.27 24.34
CA PRO A 496 18.86 17.15 25.28
C PRO A 496 17.66 16.97 26.22
N GLU A 497 16.91 18.03 26.52
CA GLU A 497 15.68 18.00 27.32
C GLU A 497 14.50 17.31 26.60
N ARG A 498 14.50 17.32 25.27
CA ARG A 498 13.53 16.61 24.42
C ARG A 498 13.99 15.18 24.10
N ALA A 499 15.25 14.85 24.35
CA ALA A 499 15.82 13.53 24.07
C ALA A 499 15.14 12.47 24.95
N GLY A 500 14.43 11.53 24.31
CA GLY A 500 13.62 10.50 24.98
C GLY A 500 12.13 10.82 25.09
N GLU A 501 11.72 12.07 24.87
CA GLU A 501 10.31 12.43 24.70
C GLU A 501 9.84 12.19 23.26
N VAL A 502 10.68 12.58 22.29
CA VAL A 502 10.42 12.44 20.86
C VAL A 502 10.73 11.02 20.39
N ILE A 503 9.76 10.41 19.70
CA ILE A 503 9.95 9.16 18.98
C ILE A 503 10.44 9.50 17.57
N LEU A 504 11.69 9.15 17.27
CA LEU A 504 12.29 9.32 15.95
C LEU A 504 12.07 8.07 15.08
N ILE A 505 11.64 8.27 13.85
CA ILE A 505 11.34 7.21 12.87
C ILE A 505 12.19 7.41 11.61
N ALA A 506 12.90 6.40 11.15
CA ALA A 506 13.57 6.45 9.85
C ALA A 506 12.59 6.10 8.71
N LEU A 507 12.47 6.97 7.72
CA LEU A 507 11.61 6.78 6.55
C LEU A 507 12.49 6.65 5.28
N SER A 508 12.03 5.84 4.32
CA SER A 508 12.67 5.65 3.01
C SER A 508 14.05 4.95 3.04
N GLY A 509 14.35 4.18 1.98
CA GLY A 509 15.68 3.61 1.74
C GLY A 509 16.02 2.35 2.55
N ILE A 510 15.11 1.84 3.38
CA ILE A 510 15.31 0.61 4.16
C ILE A 510 15.03 -0.63 3.29
N THR A 511 16.07 -1.43 3.07
CA THR A 511 16.05 -2.59 2.16
C THR A 511 16.11 -3.93 2.86
N GLY A 512 16.55 -3.97 4.13
CA GLY A 512 16.59 -5.20 4.92
C GLY A 512 17.01 -4.98 6.37
N ARG A 513 17.20 -6.08 7.10
CA ARG A 513 17.50 -6.07 8.54
C ARG A 513 18.74 -5.25 8.93
N LYS A 514 19.80 -5.28 8.12
CA LYS A 514 21.03 -4.53 8.40
C LYS A 514 20.80 -3.02 8.52
N ASP A 515 19.89 -2.47 7.69
CA ASP A 515 19.53 -1.06 7.76
C ASP A 515 18.79 -0.73 9.06
N VAL A 516 17.91 -1.65 9.50
CA VAL A 516 17.17 -1.54 10.77
C VAL A 516 18.13 -1.55 11.96
N GLU A 517 19.10 -2.46 11.99
CA GLU A 517 20.10 -2.56 13.05
C GLU A 517 20.98 -1.31 13.14
N ARG A 518 21.35 -0.72 11.98
CA ARG A 518 22.07 0.56 11.94
C ARG A 518 21.27 1.67 12.59
N TYR A 519 19.99 1.83 12.25
CA TYR A 519 19.14 2.87 12.86
C TYR A 519 18.86 2.62 14.34
N GLN A 520 18.70 1.35 14.72
CA GLN A 520 18.55 0.94 16.11
C GLN A 520 19.75 1.36 16.95
N ALA A 521 20.98 1.14 16.46
CA ALA A 521 22.21 1.57 17.14
C ALA A 521 22.33 3.09 17.30
N GLN A 522 21.60 3.86 16.49
CA GLN A 522 21.60 5.33 16.52
C GLN A 522 20.54 5.93 17.46
N GLY A 523 19.68 5.09 18.05
CA GLY A 523 18.59 5.50 18.95
C GLY A 523 17.25 5.75 18.24
N VAL A 524 17.12 5.34 16.97
CA VAL A 524 15.84 5.38 16.25
C VAL A 524 14.90 4.31 16.83
N SER A 525 13.65 4.68 17.07
CA SER A 525 12.67 3.82 17.74
C SER A 525 11.77 3.06 16.77
N ALA A 526 11.62 3.54 15.54
CA ALA A 526 10.83 2.87 14.52
C ALA A 526 11.39 3.08 13.11
N VAL A 527 10.98 2.21 12.19
CA VAL A 527 11.28 2.32 10.76
C VAL A 527 10.00 2.23 9.94
N LEU A 528 9.91 3.01 8.85
CA LEU A 528 8.84 2.87 7.86
C LEU A 528 9.39 2.25 6.59
N VAL A 529 8.81 1.11 6.21
CA VAL A 529 9.23 0.33 5.06
C VAL A 529 8.07 0.17 4.10
N GLY A 530 8.31 0.38 2.81
CA GLY A 530 7.27 0.35 1.77
C GLY A 530 7.70 -0.42 0.53
N GLU A 531 8.59 0.15 -0.29
CA GLU A 531 8.94 -0.44 -1.60
C GLU A 531 9.50 -1.87 -1.48
N SER A 532 10.48 -2.09 -0.60
CA SER A 532 11.06 -3.42 -0.36
C SER A 532 10.02 -4.42 0.15
N LEU A 533 9.11 -3.99 1.03
CA LEU A 533 7.99 -4.80 1.53
C LEU A 533 6.98 -5.15 0.44
N MET A 534 6.66 -4.21 -0.46
CA MET A 534 5.71 -4.46 -1.54
C MET A 534 6.27 -5.45 -2.58
N ARG A 535 7.59 -5.38 -2.85
CA ARG A 535 8.30 -6.28 -3.77
C ARG A 535 8.60 -7.66 -3.18
N ALA A 536 8.50 -7.84 -1.87
CA ALA A 536 8.77 -9.13 -1.23
C ALA A 536 7.75 -10.20 -1.67
N ASN A 537 8.26 -11.39 -2.02
CA ASN A 537 7.45 -12.57 -2.36
C ASN A 537 6.63 -13.03 -1.15
N ASP A 538 7.29 -13.20 0.01
CA ASP A 538 6.63 -13.45 1.29
C ASP A 538 6.74 -12.21 2.19
N LYS A 539 5.66 -11.43 2.16
CA LYS A 539 5.49 -10.19 2.91
C LYS A 539 5.57 -10.40 4.42
N GLY A 540 5.03 -11.50 4.93
CA GLY A 540 5.01 -11.79 6.36
C GLY A 540 6.39 -12.24 6.87
N ALA A 541 7.09 -13.06 6.08
CA ALA A 541 8.47 -13.46 6.38
C ALA A 541 9.41 -12.24 6.41
N PHE A 542 9.29 -11.34 5.43
CA PHE A 542 10.15 -10.15 5.38
C PHE A 542 9.89 -9.18 6.54
N VAL A 543 8.64 -9.02 7.00
CA VAL A 543 8.35 -8.28 8.25
C VAL A 543 9.05 -8.91 9.45
N LYS A 544 8.99 -10.24 9.61
CA LYS A 544 9.65 -10.94 10.71
C LYS A 544 11.17 -10.78 10.65
N GLU A 545 11.75 -10.84 9.46
CA GLU A 545 13.17 -10.60 9.22
C GLU A 545 13.57 -9.18 9.68
N LEU A 546 12.86 -8.15 9.23
CA LEU A 546 13.11 -6.75 9.63
C LEU A 546 13.06 -6.58 11.15
N LEU A 547 12.12 -7.26 11.81
CA LEU A 547 11.97 -7.23 13.28
C LEU A 547 12.97 -8.12 14.03
N GLY A 548 13.75 -8.97 13.33
CA GLY A 548 14.69 -9.89 13.97
C GLY A 548 14.02 -11.04 14.71
N LEU A 549 12.79 -11.40 14.31
CA LEU A 549 12.04 -12.50 14.88
C LEU A 549 12.42 -13.81 14.18
N SER A 550 12.80 -14.84 14.96
CA SER A 550 13.20 -16.14 14.40
C SER A 550 12.08 -16.76 13.57
N SER A 551 12.40 -17.18 12.34
CA SER A 551 11.49 -17.92 11.48
C SER A 551 11.29 -19.34 12.03
N SER A 552 10.28 -19.58 12.87
CA SER A 552 9.77 -20.94 13.00
C SER A 552 9.14 -21.33 11.66
N ALA A 553 9.50 -22.50 11.14
CA ALA A 553 9.10 -22.98 9.82
C ALA A 553 7.57 -22.96 9.59
N ALA A 554 7.14 -21.97 8.78
CA ALA A 554 6.04 -21.94 7.79
C ALA A 554 4.56 -22.14 8.22
N PRO A 555 3.55 -21.75 7.39
CA PRO A 555 3.68 -21.15 6.04
C PRO A 555 2.79 -19.92 5.72
N SER A 556 3.36 -19.03 4.90
CA SER A 556 2.93 -18.57 3.56
C SER A 556 1.59 -18.99 2.90
N SER A 557 0.59 -19.57 3.57
CA SER A 557 -0.68 -19.99 2.92
C SER A 557 -1.80 -18.95 2.95
N LEU A 558 -1.80 -18.02 3.91
CA LEU A 558 -2.88 -17.03 4.04
C LEU A 558 -2.91 -15.97 2.94
N VAL A 559 -1.75 -15.65 2.35
CA VAL A 559 -1.63 -14.62 1.32
C VAL A 559 -1.80 -15.20 -0.09
N ASN A 560 -1.44 -16.48 -0.28
CA ASN A 560 -1.63 -17.18 -1.55
C ASN A 560 -3.07 -17.71 -1.72
N GLY A 561 -3.78 -18.07 -0.63
CA GLY A 561 -5.15 -18.61 -0.71
C GLY A 561 -6.19 -17.63 -1.26
N ALA A 562 -6.09 -16.33 -0.93
CA ALA A 562 -7.07 -15.34 -1.39
C ALA A 562 -6.86 -14.92 -2.86
N ALA A 563 -5.61 -14.87 -3.32
CA ALA A 563 -5.28 -14.59 -4.72
C ALA A 563 -5.49 -15.83 -5.63
N GLN A 564 -5.17 -17.03 -5.12
CA GLN A 564 -5.43 -18.28 -5.83
C GLN A 564 -6.93 -18.64 -5.88
N ALA A 565 -7.77 -18.23 -4.91
CA ALA A 565 -9.21 -18.48 -4.97
C ALA A 565 -9.90 -17.82 -6.18
N VAL A 566 -9.36 -16.70 -6.68
CA VAL A 566 -9.89 -15.99 -7.85
C VAL A 566 -9.32 -16.57 -9.16
N GLN A 567 -8.09 -17.07 -9.15
CA GLN A 567 -7.45 -17.70 -10.32
C GLN A 567 -7.82 -19.20 -10.49
N ALA A 568 -8.07 -19.92 -9.40
CA ALA A 568 -8.37 -21.36 -9.38
C ALA A 568 -9.78 -21.69 -9.85
N ALA A 569 -10.71 -20.74 -9.79
CA ALA A 569 -12.05 -20.88 -10.37
C ALA A 569 -12.01 -21.13 -11.88
N ALA A 570 -10.92 -20.75 -12.57
CA ALA A 570 -10.76 -20.96 -14.01
C ALA A 570 -10.02 -22.26 -14.38
N SER A 571 -9.34 -22.94 -13.44
CA SER A 571 -8.46 -24.07 -13.76
C SER A 571 -8.80 -25.40 -13.06
N ALA A 572 -9.82 -25.43 -12.20
CA ALA A 572 -10.22 -26.60 -11.41
C ALA A 572 -11.02 -27.68 -12.17
N VAL A 573 -11.11 -27.63 -13.49
CA VAL A 573 -11.82 -28.66 -14.29
C VAL A 573 -10.92 -29.84 -14.69
N VAL A 574 -9.59 -29.77 -14.51
CA VAL A 574 -8.66 -30.78 -15.08
C VAL A 574 -7.92 -31.64 -14.04
N GLY A 575 -7.89 -31.27 -12.76
CA GLY A 575 -7.03 -31.92 -11.75
C GLY A 575 -7.71 -32.90 -10.78
N ALA A 576 -8.99 -33.21 -10.92
CA ALA A 576 -9.75 -34.01 -9.95
C ALA A 576 -9.52 -35.54 -10.03
N VAL A 577 -8.43 -35.98 -10.66
CA VAL A 577 -8.06 -37.40 -10.75
C VAL A 577 -6.62 -37.52 -10.28
N THR A 578 -6.41 -38.17 -9.12
CA THR A 578 -5.14 -38.58 -8.48
C THR A 578 -4.54 -37.63 -7.42
N GLY A 579 -4.45 -38.10 -6.17
CA GLY A 579 -3.47 -37.57 -5.19
C GLY A 579 -3.89 -37.59 -3.72
N ASN A 580 -3.28 -38.48 -2.93
CA ASN A 580 -3.47 -38.72 -1.48
C ASN A 580 -3.02 -37.56 -0.56
N SER A 581 -3.75 -37.35 0.53
CA SER A 581 -3.39 -36.45 1.66
C SER A 581 -2.73 -37.23 2.82
N THR A 582 -1.60 -36.72 3.32
CA THR A 582 -0.81 -37.28 4.44
C THR A 582 -1.28 -36.71 5.79
N SER A 583 -1.73 -37.55 6.72
CA SER A 583 -2.29 -37.14 8.03
C SER A 583 -1.26 -37.02 9.16
N SER A 584 -1.30 -35.91 9.91
CA SER A 584 -0.57 -35.71 11.18
C SER A 584 -1.13 -36.56 12.35
N PRO A 585 -0.36 -36.81 13.44
CA PRO A 585 -0.79 -37.64 14.57
C PRO A 585 -2.00 -37.07 15.33
N ARG A 586 -2.92 -37.95 15.74
CA ARG A 586 -4.22 -37.61 16.36
C ARG A 586 -4.05 -37.09 17.80
N LYS A 587 -4.67 -35.96 18.12
CA LYS A 587 -4.91 -35.50 19.50
C LYS A 587 -6.34 -35.84 19.92
N ALA A 588 -6.53 -36.22 21.19
CA ALA A 588 -7.84 -36.45 21.78
C ALA A 588 -8.68 -35.16 21.77
N PRO A 589 -10.02 -35.23 21.60
CA PRO A 589 -10.88 -34.06 21.57
C PRO A 589 -10.94 -33.37 22.94
N LEU A 590 -11.24 -32.07 22.94
CA LEU A 590 -11.64 -31.37 24.17
C LEU A 590 -13.02 -31.85 24.61
N VAL A 591 -13.27 -31.91 25.91
CA VAL A 591 -14.55 -32.39 26.46
C VAL A 591 -15.28 -31.27 27.18
N LYS A 592 -16.53 -31.01 26.77
CA LYS A 592 -17.45 -30.07 27.41
C LYS A 592 -18.58 -30.80 28.10
N ILE A 593 -18.81 -30.48 29.37
CA ILE A 593 -19.97 -30.94 30.14
C ILE A 593 -20.92 -29.76 30.34
N CYS A 594 -22.11 -29.83 29.74
CA CYS A 594 -23.09 -28.74 29.71
C CYS A 594 -24.24 -28.93 30.69
N GLY A 595 -24.83 -27.83 31.18
CA GLY A 595 -25.99 -27.84 32.06
C GLY A 595 -25.67 -28.25 33.50
N LEU A 596 -24.50 -27.83 34.00
CA LEU A 596 -24.09 -28.08 35.38
C LEU A 596 -24.84 -27.12 36.33
N LYS A 597 -25.46 -27.67 37.38
CA LYS A 597 -26.26 -26.92 38.36
C LYS A 597 -25.69 -26.95 39.77
N THR A 598 -24.74 -27.83 40.07
CA THR A 598 -24.20 -27.98 41.42
C THR A 598 -22.67 -27.90 41.41
N PRO A 599 -22.05 -27.36 42.47
CA PRO A 599 -20.60 -27.40 42.63
C PRO A 599 -20.04 -28.82 42.55
N GLU A 600 -20.73 -29.81 43.14
CA GLU A 600 -20.31 -31.21 43.14
C GLU A 600 -20.20 -31.81 41.73
N ALA A 601 -21.20 -31.59 40.88
CA ALA A 601 -21.16 -32.08 39.51
C ALA A 601 -20.07 -31.38 38.68
N ALA A 602 -19.88 -30.08 38.88
CA ALA A 602 -18.87 -29.30 38.18
C ALA A 602 -17.44 -29.70 38.60
N LEU A 603 -17.21 -29.92 39.89
CA LEU A 603 -15.97 -30.45 40.45
C LEU A 603 -15.68 -31.85 39.93
N THR A 604 -16.70 -32.72 39.88
CA THR A 604 -16.55 -34.07 39.32
C THR A 604 -16.14 -34.03 37.86
N ALA A 605 -16.78 -33.18 37.05
CA ALA A 605 -16.41 -33.00 35.65
C ALA A 605 -14.98 -32.46 35.49
N ALA A 606 -14.60 -31.47 36.29
CA ALA A 606 -13.27 -30.88 36.27
C ALA A 606 -12.19 -31.90 36.68
N ASP A 607 -12.38 -32.61 37.79
CA ASP A 607 -11.46 -33.65 38.30
C ASP A 607 -11.33 -34.83 37.31
N ALA A 608 -12.40 -35.16 36.59
CA ALA A 608 -12.38 -36.19 35.56
C ALA A 608 -11.68 -35.76 34.25
N GLY A 609 -11.32 -34.48 34.10
CA GLY A 609 -10.57 -33.96 32.95
C GLY A 609 -11.42 -33.31 31.86
N ALA A 610 -12.61 -32.79 32.20
CA ALA A 610 -13.33 -31.90 31.30
C ALA A 610 -12.50 -30.63 31.03
N ASP A 611 -12.54 -30.13 29.80
CA ASP A 611 -11.83 -28.91 29.39
C ASP A 611 -12.72 -27.67 29.48
N LEU A 612 -14.02 -27.87 29.35
CA LEU A 612 -15.05 -26.83 29.28
C LEU A 612 -16.24 -27.21 30.17
N LEU A 613 -16.74 -26.27 30.97
CA LEU A 613 -17.90 -26.44 31.85
C LEU A 613 -19.01 -25.47 31.43
N GLY A 614 -20.15 -26.00 31.01
CA GLY A 614 -21.28 -25.24 30.49
C GLY A 614 -22.33 -24.91 31.56
N LEU A 615 -22.62 -23.62 31.73
CA LEU A 615 -23.67 -23.08 32.60
C LEU A 615 -24.79 -22.51 31.72
N ILE A 616 -26.02 -22.95 31.91
CA ILE A 616 -27.16 -22.57 31.05
C ILE A 616 -27.93 -21.42 31.68
N PHE A 617 -28.01 -20.29 30.98
CA PHE A 617 -28.76 -19.08 31.36
C PHE A 617 -29.97 -18.87 30.45
N VAL A 618 -30.73 -19.95 30.22
CA VAL A 618 -31.88 -19.96 29.33
C VAL A 618 -33.14 -20.15 30.17
N PRO A 619 -33.95 -19.08 30.36
CA PRO A 619 -35.22 -19.17 31.07
C PRO A 619 -36.11 -20.27 30.48
N GLY A 620 -36.74 -21.06 31.36
CA GLY A 620 -37.58 -22.20 30.95
C GLY A 620 -36.83 -23.51 30.69
N SER A 621 -35.49 -23.48 30.61
CA SER A 621 -34.71 -24.72 30.59
C SER A 621 -34.70 -25.39 31.97
N LYS A 622 -34.94 -26.71 32.03
CA LYS A 622 -34.77 -27.52 33.25
C LYS A 622 -33.33 -27.49 33.82
N ARG A 623 -32.37 -27.06 32.98
CA ARG A 623 -30.95 -26.93 33.31
C ARG A 623 -30.50 -25.50 33.60
N ASN A 624 -31.44 -24.55 33.64
CA ASN A 624 -31.15 -23.15 33.93
C ASN A 624 -30.53 -22.98 35.33
N VAL A 625 -29.55 -22.09 35.46
CA VAL A 625 -28.94 -21.67 36.74
C VAL A 625 -29.14 -20.17 36.97
N SER A 626 -29.23 -19.76 38.23
CA SER A 626 -29.18 -18.34 38.60
C SER A 626 -27.74 -17.81 38.60
N LEU A 627 -27.55 -16.47 38.56
CA LEU A 627 -26.22 -15.87 38.66
C LEU A 627 -25.51 -16.25 39.97
N THR A 628 -26.24 -16.28 41.09
CA THR A 628 -25.70 -16.70 42.38
C THR A 628 -25.20 -18.15 42.35
N GLN A 629 -26.03 -19.06 41.85
CA GLN A 629 -25.70 -20.48 41.71
C GLN A 629 -24.50 -20.70 40.78
N ALA A 630 -24.45 -19.97 39.66
CA ALA A 630 -23.31 -19.99 38.76
C ALA A 630 -22.02 -19.48 39.43
N GLY A 631 -22.11 -18.41 40.22
CA GLY A 631 -21.00 -17.86 40.98
C GLY A 631 -20.43 -18.85 42.01
N GLU A 632 -21.29 -19.59 42.71
CA GLU A 632 -20.90 -20.66 43.64
C GLU A 632 -20.15 -21.79 42.94
N ILE A 633 -20.67 -22.26 41.79
CA ILE A 633 -20.02 -23.29 40.96
C ILE A 633 -18.64 -22.83 40.49
N ILE A 634 -18.56 -21.62 39.93
CA ILE A 634 -17.32 -21.04 39.41
C ILE A 634 -16.29 -20.91 40.52
N SER A 635 -16.70 -20.40 41.68
CA SER A 635 -15.82 -20.21 42.83
C SER A 635 -15.28 -21.55 43.35
N ALA A 636 -16.13 -22.57 43.48
CA ALA A 636 -15.73 -23.89 43.96
C ALA A 636 -14.69 -24.55 43.04
N VAL A 637 -14.92 -24.54 41.72
CA VAL A 637 -13.98 -25.11 40.75
C VAL A 637 -12.68 -24.30 40.70
N ARG A 638 -12.77 -22.96 40.63
CA ARG A 638 -11.57 -22.11 40.59
C ARG A 638 -10.72 -22.25 41.84
N ALA A 639 -11.32 -22.42 43.02
CA ALA A 639 -10.60 -22.65 44.26
C ALA A 639 -9.87 -24.00 44.27
N ARG A 640 -10.50 -25.08 43.77
CA ARG A 640 -9.88 -26.42 43.71
C ARG A 640 -8.79 -26.53 42.65
N HIS A 641 -8.97 -25.85 41.53
CA HIS A 641 -8.02 -25.83 40.40
C HIS A 641 -7.17 -24.55 40.37
N ALA A 642 -7.00 -23.89 41.53
CA ALA A 642 -6.03 -22.80 41.73
C ALA A 642 -4.59 -23.36 41.73
N GLY A 643 -4.20 -24.07 40.66
CA GLY A 643 -2.81 -24.43 40.43
C GLY A 643 -1.97 -23.17 40.19
N PRO A 644 -0.62 -23.26 40.32
CA PRO A 644 0.26 -22.15 40.00
C PRO A 644 -0.12 -21.62 38.62
N LYS A 645 -0.28 -20.29 38.48
CA LYS A 645 -0.43 -19.65 37.17
C LYS A 645 0.61 -20.31 36.29
N ARG A 646 0.19 -21.07 35.27
CA ARG A 646 1.08 -21.57 34.21
C ARG A 646 1.58 -20.36 33.42
N ALA A 647 2.36 -19.51 34.09
CA ALA A 647 3.01 -18.34 33.53
C ALA A 647 4.23 -18.76 32.69
N GLU A 648 4.61 -20.04 32.71
CA GLU A 648 5.77 -20.57 31.99
C GLU A 648 5.49 -21.82 31.14
N ALA A 649 4.23 -22.26 31.03
CA ALA A 649 3.90 -23.37 30.13
C ALA A 649 3.74 -22.86 28.68
N ALA A 650 4.90 -22.68 28.06
CA ALA A 650 5.20 -22.66 26.64
C ALA A 650 4.35 -21.71 25.76
N ALA A 651 5.07 -20.83 25.08
CA ALA A 651 4.73 -20.36 23.74
C ALA A 651 4.56 -21.56 22.78
N ALA A 652 3.51 -22.36 22.97
CA ALA A 652 3.03 -23.24 21.93
C ALA A 652 2.68 -22.32 20.77
N ALA A 653 3.41 -22.47 19.66
CA ALA A 653 3.15 -21.71 18.45
C ALA A 653 1.64 -21.83 18.15
N LEU A 654 0.92 -20.70 18.30
CA LEU A 654 -0.49 -20.66 17.96
C LEU A 654 -0.60 -21.04 16.48
N ASP A 655 -1.59 -21.86 16.14
CA ASP A 655 -1.82 -22.23 14.76
C ASP A 655 -2.47 -21.03 14.05
N THR A 656 -1.65 -20.22 13.38
CA THR A 656 -2.11 -19.02 12.68
C THR A 656 -2.49 -19.30 11.22
N SER A 657 -2.72 -20.55 10.83
CA SER A 657 -2.98 -20.92 9.42
C SER A 657 -4.32 -20.41 8.89
N ASP A 658 -5.35 -20.35 9.75
CA ASP A 658 -6.64 -19.73 9.45
C ASP A 658 -7.34 -19.25 10.72
N TRP A 659 -8.44 -18.50 10.56
CA TRP A 659 -9.23 -17.95 11.68
C TRP A 659 -9.60 -19.02 12.71
N PHE A 660 -10.17 -20.15 12.28
CA PHE A 660 -10.67 -21.16 13.22
C PHE A 660 -9.54 -21.94 13.87
N SER A 661 -8.45 -22.24 13.13
CA SER A 661 -7.25 -22.84 13.71
C SER A 661 -6.61 -21.94 14.78
N LEU A 662 -6.61 -20.61 14.58
CA LEU A 662 -6.14 -19.65 15.57
C LEU A 662 -7.03 -19.64 16.82
N GLN A 663 -8.36 -19.64 16.65
CA GLN A 663 -9.29 -19.65 17.78
C GLN A 663 -9.22 -20.98 18.55
N ALA A 664 -9.16 -22.11 17.85
CA ALA A 664 -9.00 -23.44 18.44
C ALA A 664 -7.70 -23.55 19.24
N SER A 665 -6.57 -23.11 18.68
CA SER A 665 -5.28 -23.13 19.38
C SER A 665 -5.27 -22.23 20.62
N ARG A 666 -5.93 -21.06 20.59
CA ARG A 666 -6.12 -20.20 21.78
C ARG A 666 -6.94 -20.89 22.87
N ILE A 667 -8.05 -21.56 22.51
CA ILE A 667 -8.91 -22.27 23.46
C ILE A 667 -8.17 -23.47 24.07
N SER A 668 -7.38 -24.21 23.27
CA SER A 668 -6.57 -25.33 23.76
C SER A 668 -5.42 -24.87 24.66
N ALA A 669 -4.73 -23.79 24.30
CA ALA A 669 -3.56 -23.28 25.01
C ALA A 669 -3.90 -22.35 26.19
N HIS A 670 -5.18 -22.14 26.50
CA HIS A 670 -5.59 -21.22 27.54
C HIS A 670 -4.96 -21.58 28.91
N PRO A 671 -4.37 -20.61 29.63
CA PRO A 671 -3.58 -20.89 30.84
C PRO A 671 -4.40 -21.40 32.02
N ARG A 672 -5.71 -21.15 32.00
CA ARG A 672 -6.68 -21.68 32.98
C ARG A 672 -7.47 -22.81 32.34
N LYS A 673 -7.62 -23.93 33.04
CA LYS A 673 -8.50 -25.06 32.68
C LYS A 673 -9.12 -25.65 33.96
N PRO A 674 -10.38 -26.11 33.95
CA PRO A 674 -11.33 -26.00 32.83
C PRO A 674 -11.84 -24.56 32.60
N LEU A 675 -12.36 -24.29 31.41
CA LEU A 675 -12.96 -22.98 31.06
C LEU A 675 -14.46 -22.98 31.31
N PHE A 676 -15.00 -21.86 31.76
CA PHE A 676 -16.44 -21.70 31.92
C PHE A 676 -17.10 -21.13 30.66
N VAL A 677 -18.14 -21.82 30.19
CA VAL A 677 -18.94 -21.45 29.02
C VAL A 677 -20.35 -21.07 29.47
N GLY A 678 -20.74 -19.81 29.28
CA GLY A 678 -22.14 -19.38 29.47
C GLY A 678 -22.97 -19.68 28.23
N VAL A 679 -24.03 -20.46 28.37
CA VAL A 679 -24.92 -20.87 27.28
C VAL A 679 -26.20 -20.05 27.32
N PHE A 680 -26.49 -19.41 26.20
CA PHE A 680 -27.63 -18.49 26.05
C PHE A 680 -28.47 -18.89 24.84
N GLN A 681 -29.76 -18.62 24.89
CA GLN A 681 -30.68 -18.84 23.78
C GLN A 681 -31.68 -17.68 23.72
N ASN A 682 -31.52 -16.84 22.71
CA ASN A 682 -32.33 -15.65 22.43
C ASN A 682 -32.46 -14.62 23.59
N PRO A 683 -31.45 -14.37 24.45
CA PRO A 683 -31.52 -13.24 25.38
C PRO A 683 -31.23 -11.90 24.67
N SER A 684 -31.39 -10.79 25.38
CA SER A 684 -30.79 -9.52 24.97
C SER A 684 -29.26 -9.59 25.06
N LEU A 685 -28.56 -8.86 24.18
CA LEU A 685 -27.09 -8.76 24.24
C LEU A 685 -26.61 -8.19 25.58
N GLU A 686 -27.35 -7.24 26.17
CA GLU A 686 -27.08 -6.68 27.50
C GLU A 686 -27.05 -7.76 28.58
N THR A 687 -28.00 -8.72 28.54
CA THR A 687 -28.03 -9.85 29.47
C THR A 687 -26.78 -10.72 29.32
N VAL A 688 -26.33 -10.97 28.09
CA VAL A 688 -25.11 -11.74 27.83
C VAL A 688 -23.90 -11.01 28.40
N LEU A 689 -23.73 -9.73 28.09
CA LEU A 689 -22.57 -8.93 28.50
C LEU A 689 -22.48 -8.77 30.02
N SER A 690 -23.59 -8.44 30.68
CA SER A 690 -23.66 -8.34 32.15
C SER A 690 -23.36 -9.66 32.84
N THR A 691 -23.80 -10.79 32.28
CA THR A 691 -23.49 -12.12 32.83
C THR A 691 -22.01 -12.49 32.65
N VAL A 692 -21.41 -12.16 31.50
CA VAL A 692 -19.98 -12.38 31.25
C VAL A 692 -19.13 -11.60 32.25
N ASP A 693 -19.45 -10.33 32.45
CA ASP A 693 -18.73 -9.46 33.39
C ASP A 693 -18.90 -9.93 34.84
N ALA A 694 -20.13 -10.14 35.29
CA ALA A 694 -20.44 -10.51 36.67
C ALA A 694 -19.82 -11.84 37.12
N LEU A 695 -19.71 -12.82 36.20
CA LEU A 695 -19.19 -14.15 36.52
C LEU A 695 -17.75 -14.37 36.06
N GLY A 696 -17.20 -13.45 35.25
CA GLY A 696 -15.92 -13.60 34.58
C GLY A 696 -15.87 -14.87 33.73
N LEU A 697 -16.88 -15.10 32.88
CA LEU A 697 -16.94 -16.26 32.00
C LEU A 697 -15.74 -16.30 31.04
N ASP A 698 -15.30 -17.50 30.64
CA ASP A 698 -14.17 -17.67 29.72
C ASP A 698 -14.62 -17.73 28.25
N LEU A 699 -15.84 -18.25 27.99
CA LEU A 699 -16.47 -18.30 26.68
C LEU A 699 -17.99 -18.07 26.78
N VAL A 700 -18.59 -17.67 25.67
CA VAL A 700 -20.04 -17.62 25.49
C VAL A 700 -20.46 -18.62 24.41
N GLN A 701 -21.60 -19.29 24.60
CA GLN A 701 -22.24 -20.11 23.59
C GLN A 701 -23.61 -19.51 23.23
N LEU A 702 -23.74 -19.04 21.98
CA LEU A 702 -25.01 -18.56 21.43
C LEU A 702 -25.74 -19.74 20.78
N HIS A 703 -26.83 -20.17 21.42
CA HIS A 703 -27.53 -21.41 21.12
C HIS A 703 -28.87 -21.20 20.41
N GLY A 704 -29.33 -19.96 20.24
CA GLY A 704 -30.62 -19.63 19.63
C GLY A 704 -30.50 -19.19 18.18
N SER A 705 -31.34 -18.23 17.81
CA SER A 705 -31.34 -17.52 16.53
C SER A 705 -30.60 -16.17 16.62
N GLU A 706 -29.69 -16.01 17.59
CA GLU A 706 -28.92 -14.77 17.73
C GLU A 706 -28.07 -14.52 16.47
N PRO A 707 -27.91 -13.25 16.05
CA PRO A 707 -27.04 -12.90 14.94
C PRO A 707 -25.58 -13.26 15.24
N THR A 708 -24.89 -13.94 14.32
CA THR A 708 -23.48 -14.31 14.47
C THR A 708 -22.58 -13.08 14.73
N GLN A 709 -22.98 -11.91 14.23
CA GLN A 709 -22.25 -10.64 14.37
C GLN A 709 -22.09 -10.20 15.83
N TRP A 710 -22.97 -10.65 16.75
CA TRP A 710 -22.84 -10.37 18.18
C TRP A 710 -21.52 -10.86 18.76
N ALA A 711 -20.90 -11.87 18.15
CA ALA A 711 -19.58 -12.34 18.56
C ALA A 711 -18.49 -11.26 18.56
N ARG A 712 -18.66 -10.16 17.81
CA ARG A 712 -17.72 -9.01 17.84
C ARG A 712 -17.90 -8.09 19.04
N LEU A 713 -19.08 -8.12 19.66
CA LEU A 713 -19.44 -7.26 20.78
C LEU A 713 -19.22 -7.96 22.14
N ILE A 714 -19.14 -9.29 22.13
CA ILE A 714 -18.92 -10.10 23.33
C ILE A 714 -17.40 -10.16 23.61
N PRO A 715 -16.92 -9.78 24.80
CA PRO A 715 -15.49 -9.62 25.09
C PRO A 715 -14.73 -10.93 25.29
N VAL A 716 -15.38 -12.08 25.05
CA VAL A 716 -14.81 -13.43 25.19
C VAL A 716 -15.14 -14.28 23.95
N PRO A 717 -14.35 -15.32 23.63
CA PRO A 717 -14.60 -16.17 22.48
C PRO A 717 -16.02 -16.75 22.46
N VAL A 718 -16.67 -16.71 21.29
CA VAL A 718 -18.05 -17.18 21.11
C VAL A 718 -18.11 -18.50 20.37
N ILE A 719 -18.75 -19.50 20.97
CA ILE A 719 -19.19 -20.73 20.30
C ILE A 719 -20.58 -20.45 19.71
N ARG A 720 -20.79 -20.71 18.42
CA ARG A 720 -22.10 -20.54 17.78
C ARG A 720 -22.71 -21.91 17.47
N ALA A 721 -23.89 -22.19 18.02
CA ALA A 721 -24.63 -23.41 17.71
C ALA A 721 -25.36 -23.31 16.36
N PHE A 722 -25.26 -24.37 15.56
CA PHE A 722 -25.98 -24.56 14.30
C PHE A 722 -26.73 -25.89 14.40
N HIS A 723 -28.01 -25.89 14.05
CA HIS A 723 -28.90 -27.03 14.27
C HIS A 723 -29.11 -27.80 12.97
N VAL A 724 -28.64 -29.04 12.93
CA VAL A 724 -28.65 -29.90 11.74
C VAL A 724 -29.88 -30.81 11.77
N ASP A 725 -30.59 -30.94 10.65
CA ASP A 725 -31.81 -31.77 10.51
C ASP A 725 -31.47 -33.27 10.32
N GLU A 726 -32.40 -34.17 10.66
CA GLU A 726 -32.23 -35.63 10.57
C GLU A 726 -32.35 -36.15 9.12
N LYS A 727 -33.02 -35.41 8.23
CA LYS A 727 -33.23 -35.79 6.83
C LYS A 727 -32.38 -34.92 5.92
N ALA A 728 -31.28 -35.49 5.45
CA ALA A 728 -30.34 -34.90 4.50
C ALA A 728 -30.93 -34.71 3.08
N GLU A 729 -31.95 -33.88 2.93
CA GLU A 729 -32.32 -33.29 1.64
C GLU A 729 -31.92 -31.82 1.66
N ALA A 730 -31.04 -31.46 0.73
CA ALA A 730 -30.33 -30.19 0.66
C ALA A 730 -31.26 -29.00 0.39
N ASP A 731 -31.99 -28.55 1.41
CA ASP A 731 -32.74 -27.30 1.36
C ASP A 731 -31.78 -26.09 1.47
N ALA A 732 -32.12 -25.01 0.75
CA ALA A 732 -31.31 -23.79 0.66
C ALA A 732 -30.98 -23.16 2.03
N GLU A 733 -31.80 -23.44 3.05
CA GLU A 733 -31.64 -22.96 4.42
C GLU A 733 -30.51 -23.70 5.17
N GLU A 734 -30.39 -25.02 5.01
CA GLU A 734 -29.28 -25.79 5.60
C GLU A 734 -27.95 -25.41 4.94
N ALA A 735 -27.95 -25.23 3.61
CA ALA A 735 -26.79 -24.70 2.90
C ALA A 735 -26.40 -23.29 3.40
N ALA A 736 -27.36 -22.44 3.78
CA ALA A 736 -27.09 -21.13 4.36
C ALA A 736 -26.51 -21.23 5.77
N GLN A 737 -27.03 -22.12 6.62
CA GLN A 737 -26.49 -22.36 7.97
C GLN A 737 -25.07 -22.94 7.92
N LEU A 738 -24.80 -23.88 7.02
CA LEU A 738 -23.46 -24.44 6.83
C LEU A 738 -22.48 -23.39 6.30
N ARG A 739 -22.89 -22.54 5.35
CA ARG A 739 -22.07 -21.39 4.91
C ARG A 739 -21.75 -20.43 6.05
N GLU A 740 -22.71 -20.15 6.92
CA GLU A 740 -22.49 -19.29 8.07
C GLU A 740 -21.62 -19.98 9.14
N ALA A 741 -21.75 -21.29 9.34
CA ALA A 741 -20.93 -22.08 10.26
C ALA A 741 -19.44 -22.08 9.87
N THR A 742 -19.13 -22.08 8.58
CA THR A 742 -17.75 -22.01 8.07
C THR A 742 -17.23 -20.59 7.91
N ARG A 743 -18.06 -19.56 8.14
CA ARG A 743 -17.69 -18.16 7.93
C ARG A 743 -16.71 -17.65 8.99
N PRO A 744 -15.48 -17.27 8.61
CA PRO A 744 -14.50 -16.74 9.56
C PRO A 744 -14.84 -15.31 10.01
N GLY A 745 -14.23 -14.87 11.12
CA GLY A 745 -14.25 -13.47 11.56
C GLY A 745 -15.40 -13.06 12.48
N PHE A 746 -16.28 -14.00 12.85
CA PHE A 746 -17.33 -13.80 13.85
C PHE A 746 -17.17 -14.75 15.05
N HIS A 747 -17.64 -15.99 14.96
CA HIS A 747 -17.54 -16.97 16.05
C HIS A 747 -16.17 -17.66 16.08
N ALA A 748 -15.80 -18.11 17.27
CA ALA A 748 -14.55 -18.84 17.53
C ALA A 748 -14.63 -20.30 17.10
N LEU A 749 -15.75 -20.98 17.39
CA LEU A 749 -15.99 -22.37 17.02
C LEU A 749 -17.46 -22.56 16.64
N PRO A 750 -17.77 -23.27 15.54
CA PRO A 750 -19.12 -23.74 15.27
C PRO A 750 -19.40 -24.98 16.13
N LEU A 751 -20.58 -25.02 16.75
CA LEU A 751 -21.11 -26.19 17.44
C LEU A 751 -22.24 -26.76 16.60
N LEU A 752 -22.19 -28.05 16.30
CA LEU A 752 -23.27 -28.74 15.59
C LEU A 752 -24.13 -29.50 16.60
N ASP A 753 -25.42 -29.19 16.65
CA ASP A 753 -26.41 -29.86 17.49
C ASP A 753 -27.56 -30.41 16.62
N THR A 754 -28.29 -31.39 17.15
CA THR A 754 -29.47 -31.99 16.52
C THR A 754 -30.65 -31.02 16.56
N LYS A 755 -31.31 -30.79 15.43
CA LYS A 755 -32.55 -30.00 15.34
C LYS A 755 -33.73 -30.76 15.96
N VAL A 756 -34.48 -30.11 16.85
CA VAL A 756 -35.61 -30.71 17.57
C VAL A 756 -36.91 -29.99 17.17
N SER A 757 -37.66 -30.58 16.24
CA SER A 757 -39.00 -30.15 15.73
C SER A 757 -39.08 -28.80 14.97
N LYS A 758 -40.17 -28.63 14.20
CA LYS A 758 -40.45 -27.50 13.29
C LYS A 758 -41.18 -26.31 13.95
N ASP A 759 -41.37 -26.32 15.27
CA ASP A 759 -42.17 -25.28 15.94
C ASP A 759 -41.34 -23.99 16.16
N LYS A 760 -41.76 -22.89 15.51
CA LYS A 760 -41.16 -21.57 15.70
C LYS A 760 -41.34 -21.13 17.17
N GLY A 761 -40.27 -21.18 17.95
CA GLY A 761 -40.23 -20.70 19.34
C GLY A 761 -39.94 -21.77 20.41
N ALA A 762 -39.78 -23.04 20.03
CA ALA A 762 -39.35 -24.08 20.97
C ALA A 762 -37.88 -23.87 21.42
N LEU A 763 -37.56 -24.19 22.67
CA LEU A 763 -36.18 -24.28 23.16
C LEU A 763 -35.44 -25.30 22.29
N SER A 764 -34.29 -24.90 21.74
CA SER A 764 -33.51 -25.76 20.85
C SER A 764 -32.48 -26.53 21.69
N GLY A 765 -32.39 -27.84 21.44
CA GLY A 765 -31.56 -28.78 22.20
C GLY A 765 -32.36 -29.72 23.11
N GLY A 766 -31.75 -30.85 23.48
CA GLY A 766 -32.30 -31.77 24.48
C GLY A 766 -33.18 -32.93 23.98
N ALA A 767 -33.18 -33.25 22.68
CA ALA A 767 -33.91 -34.43 22.15
C ALA A 767 -33.32 -35.78 22.54
N GLY A 768 -32.06 -35.84 23.01
CA GLY A 768 -31.37 -37.09 23.30
C GLY A 768 -31.12 -37.96 22.07
N ARG A 769 -31.20 -37.39 20.86
CA ARG A 769 -31.00 -38.06 19.58
C ARG A 769 -29.78 -37.50 18.86
N VAL A 770 -29.07 -38.37 18.16
CA VAL A 770 -27.96 -38.01 17.28
C VAL A 770 -28.50 -37.67 15.88
N PHE A 771 -27.91 -36.67 15.23
CA PHE A 771 -28.15 -36.38 13.81
C PHE A 771 -27.17 -37.17 12.92
N ASP A 772 -27.34 -37.12 11.60
CA ASP A 772 -26.42 -37.77 10.67
C ASP A 772 -25.01 -37.16 10.74
N TRP A 773 -24.08 -37.89 11.37
CA TRP A 773 -22.68 -37.51 11.50
C TRP A 773 -21.95 -37.40 10.16
N ALA A 774 -22.50 -37.90 9.05
CA ALA A 774 -21.96 -37.64 7.72
C ALA A 774 -21.98 -36.13 7.41
N VAL A 775 -22.97 -35.37 7.89
CA VAL A 775 -23.01 -33.91 7.75
C VAL A 775 -21.84 -33.27 8.50
N ALA A 776 -21.64 -33.64 9.76
CA ALA A 776 -20.56 -33.12 10.59
C ALA A 776 -19.18 -33.46 9.99
N LYS A 777 -18.99 -34.70 9.50
CA LYS A 777 -17.76 -35.13 8.84
C LYS A 777 -17.49 -34.35 7.54
N ARG A 778 -18.53 -34.10 6.73
CA ARG A 778 -18.42 -33.24 5.53
C ARG A 778 -18.00 -31.82 5.93
N LEU A 779 -18.57 -31.27 6.99
CA LEU A 779 -18.23 -29.92 7.46
C LEU A 779 -16.78 -29.83 7.96
N VAL A 780 -16.34 -30.81 8.76
CA VAL A 780 -14.93 -30.91 9.21
C VAL A 780 -13.99 -30.95 8.01
N SER A 781 -14.33 -31.71 6.97
CA SER A 781 -13.50 -31.87 5.76
C SER A 781 -13.72 -30.80 4.70
N SER A 782 -14.69 -29.89 4.89
CA SER A 782 -15.20 -29.00 3.82
C SER A 782 -14.14 -28.05 3.27
N ARG A 783 -13.19 -27.64 4.10
CA ARG A 783 -12.13 -26.69 3.73
C ARG A 783 -10.81 -27.37 3.37
N VAL A 784 -10.73 -28.69 3.48
CA VAL A 784 -9.54 -29.46 3.07
C VAL A 784 -9.34 -29.36 1.56
N GLN A 785 -10.42 -29.37 0.79
CA GLN A 785 -10.39 -29.18 -0.67
C GLN A 785 -9.90 -27.79 -1.08
N GLU A 786 -9.99 -26.80 -0.19
CA GLU A 786 -9.54 -25.42 -0.38
C GLU A 786 -8.10 -25.20 0.15
N GLY A 787 -7.39 -26.26 0.55
CA GLY A 787 -6.01 -26.20 1.07
C GLY A 787 -5.89 -25.83 2.56
N HIS A 788 -7.00 -25.80 3.30
CA HIS A 788 -7.02 -25.57 4.75
C HIS A 788 -7.00 -26.90 5.55
N ARG A 789 -6.78 -26.81 6.87
CA ARG A 789 -6.92 -27.96 7.78
C ARG A 789 -8.39 -28.28 8.05
N ASP A 790 -8.62 -29.44 8.68
CA ASP A 790 -9.91 -29.83 9.22
C ASP A 790 -10.52 -28.70 10.05
N LEU A 791 -11.77 -28.33 9.78
CA LEU A 791 -12.48 -27.28 10.53
C LEU A 791 -12.67 -27.75 11.98
N PRO A 792 -12.17 -27.01 12.99
CA PRO A 792 -12.39 -27.37 14.38
C PRO A 792 -13.84 -27.07 14.77
N ILE A 793 -14.65 -28.13 14.92
CA ILE A 793 -16.04 -28.04 15.36
C ILE A 793 -16.21 -28.57 16.80
N VAL A 794 -17.29 -28.14 17.45
CA VAL A 794 -17.83 -28.81 18.63
C VAL A 794 -18.97 -29.74 18.21
N LEU A 795 -18.83 -31.04 18.43
CA LEU A 795 -19.90 -32.01 18.17
C LEU A 795 -20.79 -32.13 19.42
N ALA A 796 -22.07 -31.84 19.26
CA ALA A 796 -23.10 -31.97 20.29
C ALA A 796 -24.28 -32.80 19.74
N GLY A 797 -25.35 -32.93 20.54
CA GLY A 797 -26.59 -33.60 20.14
C GLY A 797 -26.57 -35.11 20.36
N GLY A 798 -27.30 -35.57 21.40
CA GLY A 798 -27.52 -37.01 21.66
C GLY A 798 -26.29 -37.82 22.09
N LEU A 799 -25.16 -37.18 22.39
CA LEU A 799 -23.94 -37.88 22.84
C LEU A 799 -24.10 -38.49 24.24
N ASP A 800 -23.58 -39.72 24.42
CA ASP A 800 -23.52 -40.45 25.69
C ASP A 800 -22.32 -41.43 25.71
N ALA A 801 -22.20 -42.21 26.78
CA ALA A 801 -21.10 -43.18 26.92
C ALA A 801 -21.14 -44.31 25.87
N ALA A 802 -22.30 -44.65 25.31
CA ALA A 802 -22.42 -45.71 24.33
C ALA A 802 -21.93 -45.28 22.94
N ASN A 803 -22.17 -44.01 22.56
CA ASN A 803 -21.92 -43.53 21.19
C ASN A 803 -20.71 -42.60 21.04
N ILE A 804 -20.12 -42.08 22.13
CA ILE A 804 -19.06 -41.06 22.05
C ILE A 804 -17.81 -41.51 21.28
N LYS A 805 -17.40 -42.78 21.43
CA LYS A 805 -16.23 -43.32 20.72
C LYS A 805 -16.46 -43.32 19.21
N GLU A 806 -17.62 -43.75 18.76
CA GLU A 806 -18.00 -43.76 17.36
C GLU A 806 -18.09 -42.35 16.79
N GLY A 807 -18.68 -41.41 17.55
CA GLY A 807 -18.79 -40.01 17.16
C GLY A 807 -17.43 -39.35 16.95
N VAL A 808 -16.49 -39.55 17.88
CA VAL A 808 -15.12 -39.03 17.77
C VAL A 808 -14.38 -39.65 16.58
N GLN A 809 -14.49 -40.97 16.39
CA GLN A 809 -13.81 -41.68 15.30
C GLN A 809 -14.35 -41.29 13.92
N THR A 810 -15.66 -41.07 13.82
CA THR A 810 -16.36 -40.74 12.57
C THR A 810 -16.15 -39.30 12.17
N VAL A 811 -16.37 -38.36 13.10
CA VAL A 811 -16.40 -36.92 12.82
C VAL A 811 -15.04 -36.27 12.99
N ARG A 812 -14.20 -36.78 13.89
CA ARG A 812 -12.93 -36.15 14.32
C ARG A 812 -13.11 -34.69 14.79
N PRO A 813 -14.04 -34.44 15.74
CA PRO A 813 -14.31 -33.08 16.17
C PRO A 813 -13.15 -32.52 17.01
N PHE A 814 -13.03 -31.19 17.06
CA PHE A 814 -12.08 -30.53 17.95
C PHE A 814 -12.51 -30.65 19.42
N ALA A 815 -13.82 -30.56 19.67
CA ALA A 815 -14.40 -30.78 20.98
C ALA A 815 -15.71 -31.57 20.89
N VAL A 816 -16.08 -32.25 21.98
CA VAL A 816 -17.38 -32.90 22.16
C VAL A 816 -18.13 -32.24 23.30
N ASP A 817 -19.45 -32.10 23.17
CA ASP A 817 -20.33 -31.49 24.17
C ASP A 817 -21.47 -32.42 24.55
N VAL A 818 -21.60 -32.73 25.84
CA VAL A 818 -22.69 -33.55 26.37
C VAL A 818 -23.50 -32.81 27.42
N SER A 819 -24.82 -32.99 27.37
CA SER A 819 -25.75 -32.53 28.41
C SER A 819 -26.57 -33.69 28.94
N GLY A 820 -27.61 -34.12 28.22
CA GLY A 820 -28.57 -35.13 28.71
C GLY A 820 -28.02 -36.56 28.83
N GLY A 821 -27.02 -36.94 28.02
CA GLY A 821 -26.44 -38.30 28.04
C GLY A 821 -25.68 -38.66 29.31
N VAL A 822 -25.39 -37.67 30.16
CA VAL A 822 -24.78 -37.86 31.49
C VAL A 822 -25.74 -37.54 32.63
N GLU A 823 -27.05 -37.65 32.37
CA GLU A 823 -28.10 -37.47 33.38
C GLU A 823 -28.77 -38.81 33.75
N THR A 824 -29.23 -38.90 34.98
CA THR A 824 -30.12 -39.95 35.50
C THR A 824 -31.28 -39.25 36.20
N ASN A 825 -32.51 -39.57 35.81
CA ASN A 825 -33.73 -38.91 36.31
C ASN A 825 -33.71 -37.37 36.18
N GLY A 826 -33.03 -36.84 35.15
CA GLY A 826 -32.95 -35.41 34.87
C GLY A 826 -31.89 -34.63 35.65
N GLU A 827 -31.16 -35.29 36.55
CA GLU A 827 -30.04 -34.72 37.30
C GLU A 827 -28.71 -35.28 36.81
N LYS A 828 -27.62 -34.53 37.01
CA LYS A 828 -26.28 -34.95 36.59
C LYS A 828 -25.81 -36.17 37.38
N ASP A 829 -25.47 -37.22 36.64
CA ASP A 829 -24.96 -38.47 37.19
C ASP A 829 -23.42 -38.45 37.17
N LEU A 830 -22.83 -38.47 38.36
CA LEU A 830 -21.38 -38.30 38.55
C LEU A 830 -20.57 -39.41 37.88
N ASP A 831 -21.07 -40.64 37.87
CA ASP A 831 -20.38 -41.78 37.28
C ASP A 831 -20.49 -41.75 35.76
N LYS A 832 -21.65 -41.37 35.21
CA LYS A 832 -21.79 -41.13 33.77
C LYS A 832 -20.91 -39.99 33.27
N ILE A 833 -20.73 -38.92 34.07
CA ILE A 833 -19.80 -37.83 33.73
C ILE A 833 -18.37 -38.37 33.61
N ARG A 834 -17.88 -39.10 34.62
CA ARG A 834 -16.54 -39.69 34.62
C ARG A 834 -16.34 -40.61 33.43
N GLU A 835 -17.32 -41.49 33.19
CA GLU A 835 -17.25 -42.47 32.11
C GLU A 835 -17.26 -41.82 30.74
N PHE A 836 -18.13 -40.83 30.51
CA PHE A 836 -18.17 -40.09 29.25
C PHE A 836 -16.83 -39.41 28.95
N ILE A 837 -16.25 -38.68 29.93
CA ILE A 837 -14.98 -37.98 29.75
C ILE A 837 -13.86 -38.99 29.45
N ARG A 838 -13.79 -40.08 30.21
CA ARG A 838 -12.81 -41.15 30.02
C ARG A 838 -12.89 -41.75 28.61
N LEU A 839 -14.09 -42.07 28.13
CA LEU A 839 -14.30 -42.66 26.81
C LEU A 839 -13.98 -41.67 25.68
N ALA A 840 -14.37 -40.39 25.83
CA ALA A 840 -14.06 -39.35 24.85
C ALA A 840 -12.56 -39.10 24.70
N LYS A 841 -11.81 -39.13 25.82
CA LYS A 841 -10.35 -38.93 25.82
C LYS A 841 -9.56 -40.13 25.30
N GLN A 842 -10.16 -41.33 25.30
CA GLN A 842 -9.55 -42.57 24.81
C GLN A 842 -9.84 -42.87 23.33
N ALA A 843 -10.84 -42.20 22.74
CA ALA A 843 -11.27 -42.39 21.36
C ALA A 843 -10.28 -41.74 20.37
#